data_AF-A0A8C3DDG3-F1
#
_entry.id   AF-A0A8C3DDG3-F1
#
_cell.length_a   1.000
_cell.length_b   1.000
_cell.length_c   1.000
_cell.angle_alpha   90.00
_cell.angle_beta   90.00
_cell.angle_gamma   90.00
#
_symmetry.space_group_name_H-M   'P 1'
#
loop_
_entity.id
_entity.type
_entity.pdbx_description
1 polymer ?
#
loop_
_entity_poly.entity_id
_entity_poly.type
_entity_poly.pdbx_seq_one_letter_code
_entity_poly.pdbx_strand_id
1 'polypeptide(L)'
;MAFSNLTSKAVLLYDEWIKDADPRLEGWPLMSSPFPTTFIIGTYVYFVTSLGPKLMENKKPFELRQIMTFYNFSVVALSLYMTYEFLMSGWATGYSFRCDIVDYSRSPTALRMVRTCWLYFFSKFIELLDTIFFVLRKKNNQVTFLHVFHHSIMPWTWWFGVKFAAGGLGTFHALLNCIVHVVMYTYYGICSLGPAYHKYLWWKKYMTTIQLWNEIIELFRAGMPLRKHRCRFKSYERCFKASEAVDCLHELLGSNQNFGPEVTRDQTVKLLKKFLKNHVIEDIKGRWGKEDFEDDGHLYRFPPSSPLKSYPKKPSCGKEVIKFPDWNEPKAGTSQEYIPVKSITMNSEMWYKRHSIAIGEVPACKLVFHRELTQTNIEEIWKSMTLSRLQKVLGLDSLDEVLDAKLVNSKHIVQNVYNVNKQGIVTLEDKSKELPHWILSAMKCLANWPSCSDLKQPTYSGFERDVFKTIVDYFGQMKEPLLPFHFFDIFVSVLGLLQKPSKAVEALQISCLLLPPENRKRLQLLVRMMARISLNQDLPPLSESVRTRTLIVQAFSRCILCSKDEIDLDELLAAKLVSFLMDNYQEILSVPSALKSSVEDHVVHLQRVQIKYAGADSDATLPPPSFCHQISTDEFEYQRATGSQEPLAALLEEIVLNKEISVKDKKKKLKQVNKNFSTVSNFNFKRFIKS
;
A
#
# COMPACT_ATOMS: atom_id res chain seq x y z
N MET A 1 -44.61 -33.60 -5.03
CA MET A 1 -44.50 -34.09 -6.42
C MET A 1 -43.48 -33.34 -7.27
N ALA A 2 -43.44 -32.00 -7.27
CA ALA A 2 -42.43 -31.26 -8.06
C ALA A 2 -40.97 -31.49 -7.58
N PHE A 3 -40.74 -31.48 -6.27
CA PHE A 3 -39.41 -31.70 -5.68
C PHE A 3 -38.89 -33.14 -5.86
N SER A 4 -39.78 -34.14 -5.78
CA SER A 4 -39.45 -35.55 -6.03
C SER A 4 -39.11 -35.81 -7.50
N ASN A 5 -39.82 -35.16 -8.43
CA ASN A 5 -39.51 -35.27 -9.86
C ASN A 5 -38.20 -34.56 -10.24
N LEU A 6 -37.86 -33.44 -9.58
CA LEU A 6 -36.61 -32.74 -9.80
C LEU A 6 -35.41 -33.55 -9.27
N THR A 7 -35.55 -34.15 -8.08
CA THR A 7 -34.51 -35.01 -7.48
C THR A 7 -34.29 -36.28 -8.29
N SER A 8 -35.34 -36.99 -8.73
CA SER A 8 -35.18 -38.14 -9.64
C SER A 8 -34.50 -37.77 -10.97
N LYS A 9 -34.82 -36.61 -11.56
CA LYS A 9 -34.14 -36.15 -12.78
C LYS A 9 -32.67 -35.81 -12.54
N ALA A 10 -32.36 -35.16 -11.42
CA ALA A 10 -30.97 -34.82 -11.07
C ALA A 10 -30.11 -36.07 -10.81
N VAL A 11 -30.67 -37.10 -10.17
CA VAL A 11 -30.00 -38.39 -9.96
C VAL A 11 -29.74 -39.08 -11.30
N LEU A 12 -30.73 -39.14 -12.20
CA LEU A 12 -30.55 -39.75 -13.51
C LEU A 12 -29.50 -39.03 -14.36
N LEU A 13 -29.49 -37.69 -14.35
CA LEU A 13 -28.47 -36.90 -15.04
C LEU A 13 -27.07 -37.13 -14.45
N TYR A 14 -26.95 -37.27 -13.13
CA TYR A 14 -25.70 -37.61 -12.47
C TYR A 14 -25.22 -39.01 -12.86
N ASP A 15 -26.12 -40.01 -12.85
CA ASP A 15 -25.82 -41.39 -13.21
C ASP A 15 -25.46 -41.55 -14.69
N GLU A 16 -26.02 -40.72 -15.57
CA GLU A 16 -25.65 -40.68 -16.98
C GLU A 16 -24.26 -40.06 -17.17
N TRP A 17 -24.01 -38.92 -16.52
CA TRP A 17 -22.74 -38.19 -16.61
C TRP A 17 -21.54 -38.95 -16.01
N ILE A 18 -21.75 -39.70 -14.91
CA ILE A 18 -20.66 -40.44 -14.26
C ILE A 18 -20.18 -41.66 -15.07
N LYS A 19 -20.94 -42.11 -16.08
CA LYS A 19 -20.55 -43.24 -16.95
C LYS A 19 -19.29 -42.94 -17.77
N ASP A 20 -19.04 -41.67 -18.08
CA ASP A 20 -17.85 -41.24 -18.82
C ASP A 20 -16.61 -41.13 -17.93
N ALA A 21 -16.71 -41.45 -16.63
CA ALA A 21 -15.60 -41.38 -15.72
C ALA A 21 -14.56 -42.47 -15.99
N ASP A 22 -13.30 -42.15 -15.69
CA ASP A 22 -12.18 -43.07 -15.83
C ASP A 22 -12.27 -44.22 -14.79
N PRO A 23 -12.46 -45.48 -15.22
CA PRO A 23 -12.61 -46.61 -14.31
C PRO A 23 -11.30 -46.95 -13.56
N ARG A 24 -10.15 -46.42 -13.97
CA ARG A 24 -8.85 -46.68 -13.31
C ARG A 24 -8.76 -46.06 -11.91
N LEU A 25 -9.64 -45.10 -11.60
CA LEU A 25 -9.70 -44.38 -10.33
C LEU A 25 -10.78 -44.91 -9.38
N GLU A 26 -11.46 -46.00 -9.74
CA GLU A 26 -12.45 -46.62 -8.88
C GLU A 26 -11.82 -47.14 -7.58
N GLY A 27 -12.45 -46.86 -6.45
CA GLY A 27 -11.95 -47.21 -5.12
C GLY A 27 -10.86 -46.28 -4.56
N TRP A 28 -10.41 -45.27 -5.31
CA TRP A 28 -9.41 -44.33 -4.80
C TRP A 28 -10.04 -43.30 -3.85
N PRO A 29 -9.30 -42.83 -2.83
CA PRO A 29 -9.84 -41.87 -1.88
C PRO A 29 -10.36 -40.61 -2.57
N LEU A 30 -11.56 -40.17 -2.16
CA LEU A 30 -12.27 -38.99 -2.68
C LEU A 30 -12.68 -39.05 -4.18
N MET A 31 -12.51 -40.19 -4.87
CA MET A 31 -12.87 -40.32 -6.30
C MET A 31 -14.24 -40.98 -6.55
N SER A 32 -14.97 -41.34 -5.50
CA SER A 32 -16.30 -41.98 -5.62
C SER A 32 -17.36 -41.01 -6.14
N SER A 33 -17.45 -39.80 -5.57
CA SER A 33 -18.37 -38.75 -5.98
C SER A 33 -17.77 -37.36 -5.66
N PRO A 34 -18.28 -36.26 -6.23
CA PRO A 34 -17.78 -34.92 -5.92
C PRO A 34 -18.29 -34.39 -4.57
N PHE A 35 -19.24 -35.09 -3.93
CA PHE A 35 -19.88 -34.64 -2.70
C PHE A 35 -18.93 -34.58 -1.49
N PRO A 36 -18.08 -35.60 -1.21
CA PRO A 36 -17.08 -35.51 -0.14
C PRO A 36 -16.13 -34.32 -0.30
N THR A 37 -15.65 -34.09 -1.53
CA THR A 37 -14.80 -32.93 -1.85
C THR A 37 -15.53 -31.61 -1.57
N THR A 38 -16.77 -31.50 -2.02
CA THR A 38 -17.60 -30.30 -1.81
C THR A 38 -17.87 -30.06 -0.31
N PHE A 39 -18.12 -31.11 0.45
CA PHE A 39 -18.32 -31.04 1.90
C PHE A 39 -17.07 -30.57 2.65
N ILE A 40 -15.89 -31.12 2.30
CA ILE A 40 -14.61 -30.70 2.89
C ILE A 40 -14.34 -29.21 2.59
N ILE A 41 -14.53 -28.78 1.35
CA ILE A 41 -14.31 -27.39 0.92
C ILE A 41 -15.31 -26.45 1.59
N GLY A 42 -16.59 -26.82 1.67
CA GLY A 42 -17.61 -26.03 2.35
C GLY A 42 -17.29 -25.85 3.84
N THR A 43 -16.88 -26.93 4.51
CA THR A 43 -16.46 -26.89 5.92
C THR A 43 -15.20 -26.04 6.11
N TYR A 44 -14.24 -26.17 5.20
CA TYR A 44 -13.04 -25.35 5.17
C TYR A 44 -13.36 -23.85 5.03
N VAL A 45 -14.17 -23.46 4.05
CA VAL A 45 -14.57 -22.05 3.83
C VAL A 45 -15.29 -21.52 5.06
N TYR A 46 -16.22 -22.28 5.63
CA TYR A 46 -16.92 -21.91 6.86
C TYR A 46 -15.95 -21.72 8.04
N PHE A 47 -14.97 -22.62 8.18
CA PHE A 47 -13.95 -22.53 9.22
C PHE A 47 -13.08 -21.28 9.06
N VAL A 48 -12.50 -21.04 7.88
CA VAL A 48 -11.50 -19.96 7.71
C VAL A 48 -12.12 -18.56 7.67
N THR A 49 -13.37 -18.44 7.22
CA THR A 49 -14.06 -17.14 7.11
C THR A 49 -14.88 -16.76 8.34
N SER A 50 -15.41 -17.76 9.07
CA SER A 50 -16.39 -17.51 10.13
C SER A 50 -16.01 -18.15 11.46
N LEU A 51 -15.98 -19.48 11.54
CA LEU A 51 -15.85 -20.20 12.82
C LEU A 51 -14.47 -20.00 13.46
N GLY A 52 -13.40 -20.17 12.69
CA GLY A 52 -12.01 -20.07 13.16
C GLY A 52 -11.66 -18.67 13.70
N PRO A 53 -11.90 -17.58 12.95
CA PRO A 53 -11.69 -16.22 13.45
C PRO A 53 -12.48 -15.93 14.74
N LYS A 54 -13.74 -16.39 14.82
CA LYS A 54 -14.59 -16.23 16.01
C LYS A 54 -14.07 -17.00 17.22
N LEU A 55 -13.55 -18.22 17.03
CA LEU A 55 -12.92 -19.00 18.10
C LEU A 55 -11.58 -18.39 18.58
N MET A 56 -10.89 -17.66 17.70
CA MET A 56 -9.59 -17.03 17.97
C MET A 56 -9.69 -15.59 18.48
N GLU A 57 -10.88 -14.98 18.49
CA GLU A 57 -11.12 -13.61 18.93
C GLU A 57 -10.58 -13.38 20.36
N ASN A 58 -10.96 -14.25 21.29
CA ASN A 58 -10.58 -14.20 22.71
C ASN A 58 -9.36 -15.05 23.07
N LYS A 59 -8.60 -15.55 22.09
CA LYS A 59 -7.39 -16.36 22.31
C LYS A 59 -6.14 -15.63 21.80
N LYS A 60 -4.99 -15.92 22.43
CA LYS A 60 -3.68 -15.48 21.93
C LYS A 60 -3.32 -16.27 20.66
N PRO A 61 -2.59 -15.66 19.70
CA PRO A 61 -2.15 -16.37 18.49
C PRO A 61 -1.24 -17.55 18.85
N PHE A 62 -1.44 -18.69 18.19
CA PHE A 62 -0.63 -19.89 18.43
C PHE A 62 0.79 -19.73 17.88
N GLU A 63 1.79 -20.21 18.62
CA GLU A 63 3.17 -20.28 18.16
C GLU A 63 3.41 -21.59 17.38
N LEU A 64 3.21 -21.54 16.06
CA LEU A 64 3.27 -22.71 15.18
C LEU A 64 4.54 -22.77 14.33
N ARG A 65 5.63 -22.11 14.76
CA ARG A 65 6.82 -21.90 13.92
C ARG A 65 7.43 -23.21 13.42
N GLN A 66 7.73 -24.14 14.33
CA GLN A 66 8.33 -25.44 14.00
C GLN A 66 7.41 -26.29 13.11
N ILE A 67 6.11 -26.29 13.43
CA ILE A 67 5.09 -27.02 12.66
C ILE A 67 5.02 -26.48 11.23
N MET A 68 5.00 -25.15 11.06
CA MET A 68 5.00 -24.51 9.74
C MET A 68 6.30 -24.80 8.98
N THR A 69 7.46 -24.79 9.64
CA THR A 69 8.72 -25.15 9.00
C THR A 69 8.68 -26.58 8.46
N PHE A 70 8.29 -27.54 9.30
CA PHE A 70 8.16 -28.94 8.90
C PHE A 70 7.15 -29.11 7.76
N TYR A 71 5.99 -28.47 7.88
CA TYR A 71 4.94 -28.47 6.87
C TYR A 71 5.46 -27.93 5.53
N ASN A 72 6.05 -26.73 5.51
CA ASN A 72 6.54 -26.09 4.28
C ASN A 72 7.58 -26.96 3.58
N PHE A 73 8.56 -27.51 4.31
CA PHE A 73 9.55 -28.41 3.71
C PHE A 73 8.96 -29.75 3.26
N SER A 74 7.93 -30.26 3.94
CA SER A 74 7.19 -31.45 3.50
C SER A 74 6.45 -31.20 2.18
N VAL A 75 5.83 -30.02 2.02
CA VAL A 75 5.18 -29.62 0.77
C VAL A 75 6.20 -29.40 -0.35
N VAL A 76 7.40 -28.88 -0.07
CA VAL A 76 8.51 -28.82 -1.04
C VAL A 76 8.90 -30.22 -1.52
N ALA A 77 9.11 -31.16 -0.60
CA ALA A 77 9.47 -32.54 -0.94
C ALA A 77 8.38 -33.22 -1.77
N LEU A 78 7.10 -33.04 -1.39
CA LEU A 78 5.96 -33.54 -2.15
C LEU A 78 5.89 -32.92 -3.55
N SER A 79 6.12 -31.61 -3.67
CA SER A 79 6.10 -30.90 -4.96
C SER A 79 7.25 -31.31 -5.88
N LEU A 80 8.44 -31.56 -5.33
CA LEU A 80 9.58 -32.12 -6.08
C LEU A 80 9.27 -33.53 -6.59
N TYR A 81 8.69 -34.37 -5.72
CA TYR A 81 8.27 -35.72 -6.10
C TYR A 81 7.21 -35.70 -7.21
N MET A 82 6.17 -34.88 -7.07
CA MET A 82 5.15 -34.73 -8.12
C MET A 82 5.72 -34.17 -9.42
N THR A 83 6.65 -33.22 -9.35
CA THR A 83 7.34 -32.70 -10.55
C THR A 83 8.08 -33.82 -11.27
N TYR A 84 8.87 -34.62 -10.54
CA TYR A 84 9.56 -35.77 -11.10
C TYR A 84 8.59 -36.79 -11.70
N GLU A 85 7.50 -37.11 -11.00
CA GLU A 85 6.50 -38.06 -11.48
C GLU A 85 5.78 -37.55 -12.74
N PHE A 86 5.42 -36.27 -12.83
CA PHE A 86 4.84 -35.69 -14.05
C PHE A 86 5.82 -35.73 -15.22
N LEU A 87 7.10 -35.42 -14.99
CA LEU A 87 8.14 -35.52 -16.01
C LEU A 87 8.26 -36.96 -16.53
N MET A 88 8.38 -37.93 -15.62
CA MET A 88 8.58 -39.33 -16.00
C MET A 88 7.31 -40.03 -16.52
N SER A 89 6.13 -39.47 -16.25
CA SER A 89 4.84 -40.00 -16.73
C SER A 89 4.49 -39.55 -18.15
N GLY A 90 5.23 -38.62 -18.74
CA GLY A 90 5.03 -38.21 -20.14
C GLY A 90 5.83 -36.99 -20.57
N TRP A 91 5.91 -35.96 -19.72
CA TRP A 91 6.47 -34.64 -20.11
C TRP A 91 7.96 -34.67 -20.48
N ALA A 92 8.73 -35.64 -19.99
CA ALA A 92 10.15 -35.85 -20.33
C ALA A 92 10.38 -37.12 -21.17
N THR A 93 9.36 -37.98 -21.34
CA THR A 93 9.52 -39.32 -21.93
C THR A 93 8.77 -39.52 -23.25
N GLY A 94 7.86 -38.62 -23.64
CA GLY A 94 7.15 -38.78 -24.92
C GLY A 94 6.11 -37.73 -25.30
N TYR A 95 5.74 -36.78 -24.42
CA TYR A 95 4.80 -35.72 -24.76
C TYR A 95 5.44 -34.67 -25.67
N SER A 96 4.64 -34.15 -26.61
CA SER A 96 5.07 -33.25 -27.68
C SER A 96 4.99 -31.76 -27.29
N PHE A 97 4.44 -31.43 -26.12
CA PHE A 97 4.10 -30.06 -25.69
C PHE A 97 3.09 -29.38 -26.62
N ARG A 98 2.25 -30.18 -27.31
CA ARG A 98 1.23 -29.70 -28.24
C ARG A 98 -0.12 -30.34 -27.92
N CYS A 99 -0.66 -31.15 -28.82
CA CYS A 99 -1.92 -31.85 -28.63
C CYS A 99 -1.65 -33.24 -28.05
N ASP A 100 -1.27 -33.28 -26.78
CA ASP A 100 -1.04 -34.53 -26.06
C ASP A 100 -2.38 -34.99 -25.47
N ILE A 101 -2.91 -36.10 -26.00
CA ILE A 101 -4.18 -36.69 -25.56
C ILE A 101 -4.00 -37.52 -24.28
N VAL A 102 -5.11 -37.76 -23.58
CA VAL A 102 -5.12 -38.64 -22.41
C VAL A 102 -4.97 -40.09 -22.88
N ASP A 103 -3.99 -40.81 -22.35
CA ASP A 103 -3.89 -42.26 -22.53
C ASP A 103 -4.77 -42.95 -21.48
N TYR A 104 -5.88 -43.55 -21.91
CA TYR A 104 -6.81 -44.30 -21.05
C TYR A 104 -6.44 -45.79 -20.89
N SER A 105 -5.31 -46.23 -21.45
CA SER A 105 -4.82 -47.60 -21.27
C SER A 105 -4.42 -47.89 -19.82
N ARG A 106 -4.23 -49.18 -19.51
CA ARG A 106 -3.66 -49.63 -18.24
C ARG A 106 -2.15 -49.88 -18.33
N SER A 107 -1.46 -49.19 -19.25
CA SER A 107 0.00 -49.26 -19.33
C SER A 107 0.65 -48.72 -18.04
N PRO A 108 1.87 -49.17 -17.68
CA PRO A 108 2.54 -48.67 -16.48
C PRO A 108 2.72 -47.14 -16.49
N THR A 109 3.00 -46.55 -17.65
CA THR A 109 3.16 -45.10 -17.83
C THR A 109 1.83 -44.37 -17.68
N ALA A 110 0.74 -44.87 -18.27
CA ALA A 110 -0.59 -44.27 -18.14
C ALA A 110 -1.09 -44.32 -16.68
N LEU A 111 -0.92 -45.46 -16.00
CA LEU A 111 -1.26 -45.59 -14.58
C LEU A 111 -0.40 -44.70 -13.69
N ARG A 112 0.87 -44.48 -14.05
CA ARG A 112 1.75 -43.52 -13.37
C ARG A 112 1.23 -42.09 -13.49
N MET A 113 0.80 -41.68 -14.69
CA MET A 113 0.17 -40.36 -14.90
C MET A 113 -1.10 -40.20 -14.07
N VAL A 114 -1.98 -41.20 -14.05
CA VAL A 114 -3.21 -41.20 -13.25
C VAL A 114 -2.90 -41.07 -11.75
N ARG A 115 -1.93 -41.85 -11.24
CA ARG A 115 -1.42 -41.75 -9.86
C ARG A 115 -0.94 -40.35 -9.53
N THR A 116 -0.18 -39.75 -10.45
CA THR A 116 0.37 -38.40 -10.27
C THR A 116 -0.73 -37.34 -10.26
N CYS A 117 -1.72 -37.44 -11.16
CA CYS A 117 -2.87 -36.54 -11.21
C CYS A 117 -3.70 -36.60 -9.92
N TRP A 118 -3.95 -37.80 -9.40
CA TRP A 118 -4.62 -37.98 -8.12
C TRP A 118 -3.78 -37.46 -6.94
N LEU A 119 -2.47 -37.71 -6.94
CA LEU A 119 -1.58 -37.21 -5.89
C LEU A 119 -1.56 -35.67 -5.86
N TYR A 120 -1.54 -35.04 -7.04
CA TYR A 120 -1.66 -33.59 -7.17
C TYR A 120 -3.01 -33.07 -6.68
N PHE A 121 -4.12 -33.75 -7.01
CA PHE A 121 -5.43 -33.43 -6.45
C PHE A 121 -5.43 -33.54 -4.92
N PHE A 122 -4.86 -34.60 -4.36
CA PHE A 122 -4.78 -34.80 -2.92
C PHE A 122 -3.91 -33.74 -2.24
N SER A 123 -2.82 -33.30 -2.89
CA SER A 123 -1.97 -32.23 -2.37
C SER A 123 -2.74 -30.93 -2.14
N LYS A 124 -3.79 -30.64 -2.93
CA LYS A 124 -4.61 -29.44 -2.76
C LYS A 124 -5.39 -29.41 -1.46
N PHE A 125 -5.69 -30.57 -0.87
CA PHE A 125 -6.26 -30.63 0.47
C PHE A 125 -5.21 -30.40 1.57
N ILE A 126 -3.97 -30.84 1.35
CA ILE A 126 -2.86 -30.57 2.27
C ILE A 126 -2.59 -29.06 2.31
N GLU A 127 -2.62 -28.40 1.15
CA GLU A 127 -2.44 -26.95 1.00
C GLU A 127 -3.54 -26.12 1.68
N LEU A 128 -4.69 -26.70 2.06
CA LEU A 128 -5.70 -26.03 2.89
C LEU A 128 -5.18 -25.70 4.30
N LEU A 129 -4.11 -26.35 4.76
CA LEU A 129 -3.48 -26.05 6.04
C LEU A 129 -2.86 -24.64 6.07
N ASP A 130 -2.53 -24.04 4.92
CA ASP A 130 -1.97 -22.69 4.84
C ASP A 130 -2.86 -21.64 5.51
N THR A 131 -4.14 -21.61 5.13
CA THR A 131 -5.12 -20.71 5.75
C THR A 131 -5.45 -21.08 7.17
N ILE A 132 -5.47 -22.37 7.51
CA ILE A 132 -5.65 -22.81 8.89
C ILE A 132 -4.53 -22.22 9.77
N PHE A 133 -3.28 -22.25 9.31
CA PHE A 133 -2.18 -21.58 10.01
C PHE A 133 -2.35 -20.07 10.10
N PHE A 134 -2.86 -19.39 9.06
CA PHE A 134 -3.14 -17.95 9.13
C PHE A 134 -4.19 -17.61 10.20
N VAL A 135 -5.29 -18.37 10.24
CA VAL A 135 -6.36 -18.18 11.23
C VAL A 135 -5.85 -18.44 12.64
N LEU A 136 -5.15 -19.55 12.88
CA LEU A 136 -4.60 -19.89 14.21
C LEU A 136 -3.52 -18.90 14.68
N ARG A 137 -2.83 -18.21 13.76
CA ARG A 137 -1.85 -17.17 14.07
C ARG A 137 -2.43 -15.76 14.11
N LYS A 138 -3.75 -15.59 13.94
CA LYS A 138 -4.45 -14.30 13.83
C LYS A 138 -3.87 -13.39 12.74
N LYS A 139 -3.42 -13.98 11.63
CA LYS A 139 -2.93 -13.27 10.44
C LYS A 139 -4.07 -13.10 9.42
N ASN A 140 -5.15 -12.44 9.86
CA ASN A 140 -6.37 -12.29 9.05
C ASN A 140 -6.13 -11.50 7.76
N ASN A 141 -5.11 -10.64 7.72
CA ASN A 141 -4.69 -9.93 6.51
C ASN A 141 -4.17 -10.87 5.40
N GLN A 142 -3.77 -12.10 5.72
CA GLN A 142 -3.35 -13.11 4.75
C GLN A 142 -4.53 -13.96 4.22
N VAL A 143 -5.66 -13.99 4.95
CA VAL A 143 -6.90 -14.69 4.55
C VAL A 143 -7.71 -13.80 3.60
N THR A 144 -7.18 -13.60 2.39
CA THR A 144 -7.82 -12.79 1.35
C THR A 144 -8.82 -13.60 0.54
N PHE A 145 -9.78 -12.92 -0.12
CA PHE A 145 -10.71 -13.56 -1.06
C PHE A 145 -9.98 -14.38 -2.12
N LEU A 146 -8.91 -13.82 -2.72
CA LEU A 146 -8.12 -14.51 -3.74
C LEU A 146 -7.55 -15.84 -3.22
N HIS A 147 -6.97 -15.81 -2.02
CA HIS A 147 -6.35 -16.98 -1.44
C HIS A 147 -7.40 -18.05 -1.08
N VAL A 148 -8.50 -17.67 -0.41
CA VAL A 148 -9.58 -18.62 -0.08
C VAL A 148 -10.25 -19.16 -1.34
N PHE A 149 -10.53 -18.31 -2.33
CA PHE A 149 -11.11 -18.72 -3.61
C PHE A 149 -10.21 -19.70 -4.35
N HIS A 150 -8.91 -19.40 -4.49
CA HIS A 150 -7.93 -20.29 -5.13
C HIS A 150 -7.86 -21.66 -4.43
N HIS A 151 -7.66 -21.67 -3.11
CA HIS A 151 -7.55 -22.92 -2.34
C HIS A 151 -8.87 -23.71 -2.29
N SER A 152 -10.02 -23.08 -2.57
CA SER A 152 -11.32 -23.77 -2.65
C SER A 152 -11.59 -24.32 -4.05
N ILE A 153 -11.37 -23.50 -5.10
CA ILE A 153 -11.72 -23.88 -6.48
C ILE A 153 -10.75 -24.90 -7.07
N MET A 154 -9.47 -24.87 -6.67
CA MET A 154 -8.44 -25.79 -7.17
C MET A 154 -8.77 -27.26 -6.87
N PRO A 155 -8.97 -27.72 -5.61
CA PRO A 155 -9.36 -29.10 -5.35
C PRO A 155 -10.72 -29.45 -5.95
N TRP A 156 -11.67 -28.51 -5.98
CA TRP A 156 -13.00 -28.76 -6.54
C TRP A 156 -12.97 -29.05 -8.04
N THR A 157 -12.26 -28.22 -8.82
CA THR A 157 -12.13 -28.37 -10.27
C THR A 157 -11.22 -29.54 -10.65
N TRP A 158 -10.15 -29.77 -9.89
CA TRP A 158 -9.23 -30.89 -10.12
C TRP A 158 -9.90 -32.25 -9.93
N TRP A 159 -10.93 -32.35 -9.09
CA TRP A 159 -11.72 -33.58 -8.98
C TRP A 159 -12.23 -34.05 -10.36
N PHE A 160 -12.79 -33.13 -11.15
CA PHE A 160 -13.28 -33.43 -12.50
C PHE A 160 -12.14 -33.77 -13.46
N GLY A 161 -11.04 -33.02 -13.39
CA GLY A 161 -9.86 -33.28 -14.21
C GLY A 161 -9.29 -34.68 -13.98
N VAL A 162 -9.17 -35.10 -12.73
CA VAL A 162 -8.71 -36.45 -12.38
C VAL A 162 -9.77 -37.49 -12.78
N LYS A 163 -11.05 -37.27 -12.46
CA LYS A 163 -12.11 -38.24 -12.71
C LYS A 163 -12.36 -38.55 -14.18
N PHE A 164 -12.18 -37.57 -15.08
CA PHE A 164 -12.51 -37.71 -16.49
C PHE A 164 -11.32 -37.65 -17.44
N ALA A 165 -10.25 -36.94 -17.10
CA ALA A 165 -9.15 -36.64 -18.03
C ALA A 165 -7.78 -36.61 -17.33
N ALA A 166 -7.44 -37.66 -16.58
CA ALA A 166 -6.17 -37.78 -15.86
C ALA A 166 -4.97 -38.05 -16.79
N GLY A 167 -4.55 -37.05 -17.56
CA GLY A 167 -3.38 -37.10 -18.43
C GLY A 167 -3.38 -36.02 -19.52
N GLY A 168 -2.46 -36.14 -20.47
CA GLY A 168 -2.39 -35.26 -21.64
C GLY A 168 -2.08 -33.80 -21.30
N LEU A 169 -2.41 -32.90 -22.25
CA LEU A 169 -2.13 -31.46 -22.19
C LEU A 169 -2.67 -30.78 -20.93
N GLY A 170 -3.81 -31.25 -20.40
CA GLY A 170 -4.43 -30.68 -19.19
C GLY A 170 -3.52 -30.73 -17.95
N THR A 171 -2.59 -31.68 -17.91
CA THR A 171 -1.64 -31.86 -16.78
C THR A 171 -0.46 -30.89 -16.83
N PHE A 172 -0.24 -30.16 -17.93
CA PHE A 172 0.88 -29.24 -18.07
C PHE A 172 0.86 -28.15 -16.99
N HIS A 173 -0.34 -27.66 -16.68
CA HIS A 173 -0.50 -26.65 -15.64
C HIS A 173 -0.13 -27.19 -14.26
N ALA A 174 -0.43 -28.46 -13.96
CA ALA A 174 -0.03 -29.08 -12.69
C ALA A 174 1.49 -29.24 -12.60
N LEU A 175 2.17 -29.64 -13.69
CA LEU A 175 3.63 -29.70 -13.74
C LEU A 175 4.24 -28.33 -13.39
N LEU A 176 3.80 -27.26 -14.06
CA LEU A 176 4.30 -25.92 -13.79
C LEU A 176 3.94 -25.45 -12.37
N ASN A 177 2.73 -25.78 -11.88
CA ASN A 177 2.32 -25.44 -10.52
C ASN A 177 3.21 -26.12 -9.48
N CYS A 178 3.57 -27.40 -9.66
CA CYS A 178 4.49 -28.11 -8.77
C CYS A 178 5.85 -27.42 -8.71
N ILE A 179 6.41 -27.01 -9.85
CA ILE A 179 7.69 -26.28 -9.91
C ILE A 179 7.59 -24.95 -9.15
N VAL A 180 6.51 -24.19 -9.37
CA VAL A 180 6.27 -22.94 -8.64
C VAL A 180 6.07 -23.18 -7.15
N HIS A 181 5.42 -24.29 -6.76
CA HIS A 181 5.23 -24.66 -5.36
C HIS A 181 6.54 -25.06 -4.68
N VAL A 182 7.46 -25.74 -5.36
CA VAL A 182 8.82 -25.97 -4.84
C VAL A 182 9.46 -24.65 -4.45
N VAL A 183 9.41 -23.66 -5.33
CA VAL A 183 9.98 -22.33 -5.11
C VAL A 183 9.25 -21.60 -3.98
N MET A 184 7.93 -21.51 -4.04
CA MET A 184 7.09 -20.79 -3.07
C MET A 184 7.16 -21.37 -1.66
N TYR A 185 7.03 -22.69 -1.49
CA TYR A 185 7.11 -23.31 -0.17
C TYR A 185 8.54 -23.36 0.37
N THR A 186 9.56 -23.36 -0.49
CA THR A 186 10.95 -23.15 -0.04
C THR A 186 11.11 -21.74 0.55
N TYR A 187 10.51 -20.74 -0.09
CA TYR A 187 10.45 -19.38 0.46
C TYR A 187 9.72 -19.35 1.80
N TYR A 188 8.52 -19.91 1.91
CA TYR A 188 7.78 -19.94 3.18
C TYR A 188 8.48 -20.75 4.28
N GLY A 189 9.13 -21.85 3.91
CA GLY A 189 9.97 -22.66 4.80
C GLY A 189 11.12 -21.84 5.39
N ILE A 190 11.89 -21.15 4.54
CA ILE A 190 12.98 -20.28 4.98
C ILE A 190 12.46 -19.09 5.79
N CYS A 191 11.33 -18.47 5.41
CA CYS A 191 10.71 -17.40 6.20
C CYS A 191 10.31 -17.86 7.60
N SER A 192 9.86 -19.11 7.73
CA SER A 192 9.44 -19.69 9.01
C SER A 192 10.61 -20.01 9.95
N LEU A 193 11.84 -20.15 9.44
CA LEU A 193 13.06 -20.32 10.25
C LEU A 193 13.46 -19.04 11.02
N GLY A 194 12.81 -17.92 10.72
CA GLY A 194 12.97 -16.65 11.43
C GLY A 194 13.92 -15.65 10.74
N PRO A 195 14.10 -14.46 11.33
CA PRO A 195 14.80 -13.33 10.69
C PRO A 195 16.24 -13.64 10.28
N ALA A 196 16.93 -14.54 11.00
CA ALA A 196 18.30 -14.93 10.72
C ALA A 196 18.50 -15.61 9.35
N TYR A 197 17.45 -16.19 8.78
CA TYR A 197 17.48 -16.91 7.50
C TYR A 197 16.90 -16.12 6.33
N HIS A 198 16.30 -14.94 6.59
CA HIS A 198 15.75 -14.08 5.54
C HIS A 198 16.83 -13.57 4.57
N LYS A 199 18.09 -13.48 5.03
CA LYS A 199 19.27 -13.18 4.21
C LYS A 199 19.50 -14.11 3.02
N TYR A 200 18.94 -15.33 3.04
CA TYR A 200 19.07 -16.31 1.95
C TYR A 200 17.97 -16.20 0.87
N LEU A 201 17.02 -15.27 1.02
CA LEU A 201 15.88 -15.09 0.10
C LEU A 201 16.16 -14.06 -1.02
N TRP A 202 17.38 -14.05 -1.56
CA TRP A 202 17.86 -13.09 -2.58
C TRP A 202 17.07 -13.10 -3.89
N TRP A 203 16.32 -14.17 -4.18
CA TRP A 203 15.55 -14.35 -5.41
C TRP A 203 14.10 -13.84 -5.35
N LYS A 204 13.65 -13.27 -4.21
CA LYS A 204 12.34 -12.60 -4.05
C LYS A 204 12.06 -11.56 -5.16
N LYS A 205 13.11 -10.90 -5.65
CA LYS A 205 13.09 -9.89 -6.72
C LYS A 205 12.53 -10.42 -8.05
N TYR A 206 12.84 -11.66 -8.43
CA TYR A 206 12.40 -12.23 -9.70
C TYR A 206 10.90 -12.50 -9.74
N MET A 207 10.28 -12.80 -8.60
CA MET A 207 8.85 -13.07 -8.50
C MET A 207 8.03 -11.79 -8.77
N THR A 208 8.43 -10.65 -8.19
CA THR A 208 7.77 -9.36 -8.39
C THR A 208 7.99 -8.82 -9.81
N THR A 209 9.17 -9.03 -10.39
CA THR A 209 9.43 -8.63 -11.79
C THR A 209 8.54 -9.41 -12.78
N ILE A 210 8.32 -10.71 -12.57
CA ILE A 210 7.43 -11.52 -13.41
C ILE A 210 5.97 -11.05 -13.28
N GLN A 211 5.54 -10.66 -12.08
CA GLN A 211 4.19 -10.14 -11.83
C GLN A 211 3.95 -8.81 -12.57
N LEU A 212 4.88 -7.86 -12.46
CA LEU A 212 4.81 -6.58 -13.17
C LEU A 212 4.86 -6.76 -14.70
N TRP A 213 5.67 -7.69 -15.18
CA TRP A 213 5.77 -8.00 -16.61
C TRP A 213 4.44 -8.46 -17.20
N ASN A 214 3.75 -9.37 -16.51
CA ASN A 214 2.45 -9.88 -16.96
C ASN A 214 1.35 -8.80 -16.92
N GLU A 215 1.33 -7.97 -15.86
CA GLU A 215 0.37 -6.88 -15.71
C GLU A 215 0.48 -5.84 -16.83
N ILE A 216 1.70 -5.41 -17.18
CA ILE A 216 1.92 -4.42 -18.24
C ILE A 216 1.46 -4.97 -19.60
N ILE A 217 1.75 -6.24 -19.89
CA ILE A 217 1.33 -6.87 -21.17
C ILE A 217 -0.19 -6.96 -21.23
N GLU A 218 -0.87 -7.27 -20.11
CA GLU A 218 -2.33 -7.38 -20.05
C GLU A 218 -3.00 -6.01 -20.26
N LEU A 219 -2.53 -4.98 -19.56
CA LEU A 219 -2.99 -3.60 -19.71
C LEU A 219 -2.74 -3.06 -21.12
N PHE A 220 -1.56 -3.31 -21.68
CA PHE A 220 -1.23 -2.89 -23.04
C PHE A 220 -2.13 -3.54 -24.10
N ARG A 221 -2.41 -4.84 -23.97
CA ARG A 221 -3.32 -5.55 -24.89
C ARG A 221 -4.77 -5.09 -24.79
N ALA A 222 -5.22 -4.77 -23.57
CA ALA A 222 -6.58 -4.29 -23.35
C ALA A 222 -6.76 -2.82 -23.77
N GLY A 223 -5.73 -1.98 -23.58
CA GLY A 223 -5.78 -0.55 -23.87
C GLY A 223 -5.46 -0.17 -25.31
N MET A 224 -4.78 -1.03 -26.09
CA MET A 224 -4.33 -0.67 -27.43
C MET A 224 -5.48 -0.62 -28.46
N PRO A 225 -5.75 0.55 -29.09
CA PRO A 225 -6.79 0.66 -30.11
C PRO A 225 -6.40 -0.08 -31.40
N LEU A 226 -7.18 -1.10 -31.76
CA LEU A 226 -7.00 -1.86 -33.01
C LEU A 226 -7.84 -1.24 -34.13
N ARG A 227 -7.20 -0.77 -35.20
CA ARG A 227 -7.87 -0.10 -36.32
C ARG A 227 -7.58 -0.78 -37.66
N LYS A 228 -8.38 -0.44 -38.67
CA LYS A 228 -8.16 -0.86 -40.05
C LYS A 228 -7.17 0.10 -40.71
N HIS A 229 -6.06 -0.44 -41.18
CA HIS A 229 -4.99 0.34 -41.81
C HIS A 229 -4.84 -0.06 -43.28
N ARG A 230 -4.64 0.92 -44.17
CA ARG A 230 -4.38 0.69 -45.59
C ARG A 230 -2.92 0.99 -45.88
N CYS A 231 -2.19 -0.01 -46.40
CA CYS A 231 -0.78 0.14 -46.77
C CYS A 231 -0.53 -0.61 -48.08
N ARG A 232 0.11 0.05 -49.05
CA ARG A 232 0.40 -0.49 -50.40
C ARG A 232 -0.82 -1.14 -51.06
N PHE A 233 -1.93 -0.41 -51.14
CA PHE A 233 -3.21 -0.83 -51.73
C PHE A 233 -3.92 -2.03 -51.09
N LYS A 234 -3.34 -2.68 -50.06
CA LYS A 234 -3.99 -3.72 -49.24
C LYS A 234 -4.49 -3.13 -47.92
N SER A 235 -5.61 -3.64 -47.42
CA SER A 235 -6.16 -3.25 -46.12
C SER A 235 -5.95 -4.37 -45.11
N TYR A 236 -5.42 -4.02 -43.96
CA TYR A 236 -5.15 -4.93 -42.85
C TYR A 236 -6.06 -4.59 -41.68
N GLU A 237 -6.71 -5.60 -41.12
CA GLU A 237 -7.67 -5.47 -40.03
C GLU A 237 -7.00 -5.82 -38.69
N ARG A 238 -7.47 -5.22 -37.59
CA ARG A 238 -6.95 -5.44 -36.23
C ARG A 238 -5.44 -5.17 -36.09
N CYS A 239 -4.94 -4.10 -36.69
CA CYS A 239 -3.52 -3.70 -36.66
C CYS A 239 -3.36 -2.28 -36.10
N PHE A 240 -2.15 -1.93 -35.68
CA PHE A 240 -1.80 -0.61 -35.16
C PHE A 240 -0.42 -0.17 -35.67
N LYS A 241 -0.16 1.14 -35.69
CA LYS A 241 1.17 1.67 -36.03
C LYS A 241 2.13 1.59 -34.85
N ALA A 242 3.42 1.53 -35.12
CA ALA A 242 4.46 1.55 -34.10
C ALA A 242 4.34 2.81 -33.20
N SER A 243 4.15 3.98 -33.81
CA SER A 243 3.97 5.23 -33.07
C SER A 243 2.73 5.25 -32.17
N GLU A 244 1.61 4.68 -32.62
CA GLU A 244 0.38 4.54 -31.82
C GLU A 244 0.58 3.58 -30.63
N ALA A 245 1.38 2.52 -30.81
CA ALA A 245 1.76 1.61 -29.72
C ALA A 245 2.69 2.28 -28.72
N VAL A 246 3.62 3.11 -29.17
CA VAL A 246 4.49 3.91 -28.30
C VAL A 246 3.66 4.90 -27.50
N ASP A 247 2.74 5.64 -28.13
CA ASP A 247 1.85 6.59 -27.45
C ASP A 247 1.00 5.89 -26.38
N CYS A 248 0.32 4.80 -26.75
CA CYS A 248 -0.54 4.05 -25.86
C CYS A 248 0.23 3.42 -24.69
N LEU A 249 1.37 2.78 -24.94
CA LEU A 249 2.16 2.19 -23.86
C LEU A 249 2.80 3.26 -22.98
N HIS A 250 3.20 4.40 -23.55
CA HIS A 250 3.79 5.50 -22.79
C HIS A 250 2.77 6.13 -21.83
N GLU A 251 1.54 6.33 -22.29
CA GLU A 251 0.42 6.80 -21.45
C GLU A 251 0.03 5.77 -20.38
N LEU A 252 0.02 4.47 -20.73
CA LEU A 252 -0.23 3.38 -19.79
C LEU A 252 0.87 3.24 -18.74
N LEU A 253 2.14 3.38 -19.13
CA LEU A 253 3.25 3.35 -18.20
C LEU A 253 3.19 4.58 -17.30
N GLY A 254 3.04 5.78 -17.84
CA GLY A 254 2.98 7.03 -17.07
C GLY A 254 1.78 7.15 -16.12
N SER A 255 0.70 6.40 -16.37
CA SER A 255 -0.48 6.31 -15.50
C SER A 255 -0.44 5.15 -14.50
N ASN A 256 0.52 4.22 -14.61
CA ASN A 256 0.63 3.06 -13.73
C ASN A 256 1.31 3.45 -12.40
N GLN A 257 0.77 3.01 -11.26
CA GLN A 257 1.30 3.31 -9.92
C GLN A 257 2.75 2.83 -9.72
N ASN A 258 3.20 1.83 -10.49
CA ASN A 258 4.53 1.24 -10.38
C ASN A 258 5.59 1.94 -11.24
N PHE A 259 5.19 2.68 -12.27
CA PHE A 259 6.09 3.33 -13.23
C PHE A 259 5.64 4.78 -13.36
N GLY A 260 6.23 5.70 -12.58
CA GLY A 260 5.79 7.11 -12.61
C GLY A 260 5.95 7.79 -14.00
N PRO A 261 5.54 9.06 -14.14
CA PRO A 261 5.63 9.85 -15.38
C PRO A 261 7.06 10.13 -15.89
N GLU A 262 8.09 9.59 -15.23
CA GLU A 262 9.52 9.70 -15.62
C GLU A 262 9.91 8.71 -16.74
N VAL A 263 9.02 7.78 -17.12
CA VAL A 263 9.29 6.85 -18.22
C VAL A 263 9.45 7.66 -19.49
N THR A 264 10.62 7.59 -20.12
CA THR A 264 10.85 8.30 -21.38
C THR A 264 10.24 7.54 -22.56
N ARG A 265 9.94 8.27 -23.64
CA ARG A 265 9.48 7.66 -24.89
C ARG A 265 10.49 6.62 -25.42
N ASP A 266 11.78 6.89 -25.29
CA ASP A 266 12.87 5.97 -25.64
C ASP A 266 12.87 4.67 -24.80
N GLN A 267 12.57 4.77 -23.49
CA GLN A 267 12.39 3.59 -22.63
C GLN A 267 11.16 2.78 -23.03
N THR A 268 10.10 3.45 -23.48
CA THR A 268 8.87 2.81 -23.98
C THR A 268 9.16 2.05 -25.28
N VAL A 269 9.93 2.64 -26.20
CA VAL A 269 10.42 1.98 -27.42
C VAL A 269 11.29 0.78 -27.08
N LYS A 270 12.19 0.88 -26.10
CA LYS A 270 13.00 -0.26 -25.61
C LYS A 270 12.15 -1.39 -25.01
N LEU A 271 11.04 -1.06 -24.36
CA LEU A 271 10.11 -2.07 -23.85
C LEU A 271 9.32 -2.74 -24.98
N LEU A 272 8.85 -1.98 -25.97
CA LEU A 272 8.19 -2.51 -27.17
C LEU A 272 9.14 -3.36 -28.03
N LYS A 273 10.44 -3.01 -28.10
CA LYS A 273 11.50 -3.88 -28.65
C LYS A 273 11.51 -5.25 -27.96
N LYS A 274 11.37 -5.28 -26.63
CA LYS A 274 11.29 -6.54 -25.87
C LYS A 274 9.95 -7.26 -26.11
N PHE A 275 8.85 -6.54 -26.32
CA PHE A 275 7.56 -7.16 -26.66
C PHE A 275 7.61 -7.84 -28.02
N LEU A 276 8.25 -7.23 -29.03
CA LEU A 276 8.47 -7.84 -30.33
C LEU A 276 9.42 -9.05 -30.26
N LYS A 277 10.48 -8.97 -29.45
CA LYS A 277 11.42 -10.10 -29.25
C LYS A 277 10.78 -11.30 -28.56
N ASN A 278 9.87 -11.07 -27.62
CA ASN A 278 9.20 -12.11 -26.84
C ASN A 278 7.81 -12.50 -27.39
N HIS A 279 7.50 -12.16 -28.65
CA HIS A 279 6.25 -12.53 -29.32
C HIS A 279 4.97 -12.04 -28.62
N VAL A 280 5.04 -10.88 -27.98
CA VAL A 280 3.86 -10.17 -27.46
C VAL A 280 3.16 -9.39 -28.58
N ILE A 281 3.93 -8.87 -29.54
CA ILE A 281 3.48 -8.23 -30.79
C ILE A 281 4.24 -8.85 -31.96
N GLU A 282 3.64 -8.85 -33.16
CA GLU A 282 4.27 -9.33 -34.39
C GLU A 282 4.08 -8.34 -35.53
N ASP A 283 5.01 -8.32 -36.50
CA ASP A 283 4.87 -7.57 -37.76
C ASP A 283 3.61 -8.06 -38.51
N ILE A 284 3.01 -7.22 -39.36
CA ILE A 284 1.87 -7.59 -40.22
C ILE A 284 2.14 -8.85 -41.06
N LYS A 285 3.42 -9.12 -41.38
CA LYS A 285 3.85 -10.33 -42.09
C LYS A 285 4.01 -11.57 -41.20
N GLY A 286 3.70 -11.47 -39.91
CA GLY A 286 3.88 -12.54 -38.92
C GLY A 286 5.34 -12.82 -38.59
N ARG A 287 6.20 -11.80 -38.58
CA ARG A 287 7.64 -11.91 -38.24
C ARG A 287 7.88 -11.30 -36.87
N TRP A 288 8.76 -11.93 -36.07
CA TRP A 288 9.15 -11.48 -34.73
C TRP A 288 10.61 -11.86 -34.43
N GLY A 289 11.23 -11.25 -33.41
CA GLY A 289 12.53 -11.67 -32.87
C GLY A 289 13.80 -11.14 -33.57
N LYS A 290 13.78 -10.81 -34.87
CA LYS A 290 14.99 -10.38 -35.64
C LYS A 290 15.02 -8.91 -36.07
N GLU A 291 13.90 -8.20 -36.07
CA GLU A 291 13.82 -6.79 -36.49
C GLU A 291 13.85 -5.86 -35.27
N ASP A 292 14.49 -4.70 -35.39
CA ASP A 292 14.48 -3.68 -34.35
C ASP A 292 13.18 -2.85 -34.43
N PHE A 293 12.47 -2.74 -33.31
CA PHE A 293 11.26 -1.92 -33.22
C PHE A 293 11.63 -0.43 -33.14
N GLU A 294 11.13 0.39 -34.04
CA GLU A 294 11.35 1.84 -34.07
C GLU A 294 10.03 2.60 -33.98
N ASP A 295 10.08 3.85 -33.52
CA ASP A 295 8.91 4.73 -33.41
C ASP A 295 8.58 5.31 -34.79
N ASP A 296 7.94 4.49 -35.63
CA ASP A 296 7.66 4.80 -37.01
C ASP A 296 6.20 4.49 -37.41
N GLY A 297 5.92 4.59 -38.71
CA GLY A 297 4.61 4.25 -39.29
C GLY A 297 4.43 2.77 -39.61
N HIS A 298 5.37 1.89 -39.22
CA HIS A 298 5.29 0.47 -39.51
C HIS A 298 4.17 -0.19 -38.73
N LEU A 299 3.57 -1.23 -39.32
CA LEU A 299 2.33 -1.79 -38.80
C LEU A 299 2.58 -3.12 -38.09
N TYR A 300 1.98 -3.25 -36.91
CA TYR A 300 2.07 -4.42 -36.04
C TYR A 300 0.66 -4.94 -35.68
N ARG A 301 0.59 -6.19 -35.24
CA ARG A 301 -0.63 -6.83 -34.73
C ARG A 301 -0.33 -7.72 -33.54
N PHE A 302 -1.37 -8.06 -32.78
CA PHE A 302 -1.24 -9.06 -31.72
C PHE A 302 -1.33 -10.48 -32.29
N PRO A 303 -0.45 -11.40 -31.88
CA PRO A 303 -0.58 -12.82 -32.23
C PRO A 303 -1.90 -13.41 -31.69
N PRO A 304 -2.54 -14.33 -32.43
CA PRO A 304 -3.81 -14.95 -32.05
C PRO A 304 -3.72 -15.84 -30.79
N SER A 305 -2.52 -16.28 -30.41
CA SER A 305 -2.26 -17.09 -29.21
C SER A 305 -1.13 -16.44 -28.41
N SER A 306 -1.49 -15.63 -27.42
CA SER A 306 -0.56 -14.92 -26.55
C SER A 306 -0.50 -15.49 -25.13
N PRO A 307 0.68 -15.46 -24.47
CA PRO A 307 0.89 -16.11 -23.19
C PRO A 307 0.50 -15.21 -22.00
N LEU A 308 -0.78 -14.89 -21.81
CA LEU A 308 -1.24 -14.24 -20.58
C LEU A 308 -2.38 -15.02 -19.92
N LYS A 309 -2.12 -15.49 -18.70
CA LYS A 309 -3.12 -15.91 -17.71
C LYS A 309 -3.41 -14.71 -16.79
N SER A 310 -4.68 -14.42 -16.55
CA SER A 310 -5.16 -13.30 -15.73
C SER A 310 -5.26 -13.64 -14.23
N TYR A 311 -5.04 -12.65 -13.36
CA TYR A 311 -5.26 -12.68 -11.89
C TYR A 311 -5.56 -11.25 -11.34
N PRO A 312 -6.10 -11.08 -10.11
CA PRO A 312 -7.20 -10.14 -9.84
C PRO A 312 -6.81 -8.95 -8.95
N LYS A 313 -7.64 -7.89 -8.99
CA LYS A 313 -7.44 -6.58 -8.34
C LYS A 313 -7.68 -6.58 -6.81
N LYS A 314 -6.96 -5.68 -6.10
CA LYS A 314 -7.03 -5.38 -4.65
C LYS A 314 -8.33 -4.64 -4.25
N PRO A 315 -8.94 -4.90 -3.06
CA PRO A 315 -9.95 -4.02 -2.44
C PRO A 315 -9.39 -3.08 -1.35
N SER A 316 -10.23 -2.12 -0.95
CA SER A 316 -10.00 -0.89 -0.15
C SER A 316 -9.97 -1.04 1.39
N CYS A 317 -9.33 -0.05 2.02
CA CYS A 317 -8.99 0.20 3.44
C CYS A 317 -10.14 0.17 4.48
N GLY A 318 -9.80 -0.12 5.74
CA GLY A 318 -10.60 0.15 6.96
C GLY A 318 -9.89 1.15 7.87
N LYS A 319 -10.62 2.17 8.34
CA LYS A 319 -10.14 3.33 9.10
C LYS A 319 -9.89 2.99 10.58
N GLU A 320 -8.70 3.29 11.11
CA GLU A 320 -8.49 3.51 12.55
C GLU A 320 -7.86 4.90 12.77
N VAL A 321 -8.32 5.59 13.83
CA VAL A 321 -7.96 6.98 14.16
C VAL A 321 -6.86 6.98 15.23
N ILE A 322 -5.77 7.72 15.01
CA ILE A 322 -4.74 7.96 16.03
C ILE A 322 -5.36 8.69 17.23
N LYS A 323 -5.31 8.09 18.43
CA LYS A 323 -5.74 8.73 19.68
C LYS A 323 -4.67 9.67 20.21
N PHE A 324 -5.04 10.94 20.38
CA PHE A 324 -4.26 11.94 21.14
C PHE A 324 -4.19 11.52 22.63
N PRO A 325 -3.09 11.78 23.35
CA PRO A 325 -3.04 11.57 24.80
C PRO A 325 -4.04 12.51 25.49
N ASP A 326 -4.96 11.97 26.28
CA ASP A 326 -5.88 12.75 27.11
C ASP A 326 -5.15 13.16 28.40
N TRP A 327 -4.82 14.44 28.50
CA TRP A 327 -4.05 15.00 29.61
C TRP A 327 -4.93 15.41 30.82
N ASN A 328 -6.20 14.98 30.83
CA ASN A 328 -7.15 15.26 31.91
C ASN A 328 -7.17 14.22 33.04
N GLU A 329 -6.44 13.10 32.96
CA GLU A 329 -6.37 12.13 34.06
C GLU A 329 -5.20 12.40 35.02
N PRO A 330 -5.46 12.52 36.35
CA PRO A 330 -4.41 12.42 37.35
C PRO A 330 -3.84 10.99 37.36
N LYS A 331 -2.52 10.86 37.51
CA LYS A 331 -1.85 9.55 37.68
C LYS A 331 -2.48 8.79 38.86
N ALA A 332 -2.77 7.51 38.64
CA ALA A 332 -3.28 6.60 39.66
C ALA A 332 -2.35 6.56 40.88
N GLY A 333 -2.84 7.03 42.02
CA GLY A 333 -2.13 6.92 43.29
C GLY A 333 -2.45 7.98 44.34
N THR A 334 -3.73 8.22 44.66
CA THR A 334 -4.13 8.56 46.04
C THR A 334 -5.65 8.38 46.19
N SER A 335 -6.03 7.64 47.22
CA SER A 335 -7.39 7.31 47.64
C SER A 335 -8.25 8.55 47.87
N GLN A 336 -9.47 8.57 47.32
CA GLN A 336 -10.53 9.48 47.77
C GLN A 336 -11.85 8.72 47.91
N GLU A 337 -12.45 8.91 49.09
CA GLU A 337 -13.66 8.26 49.60
C GLU A 337 -14.90 8.57 48.75
N TYR A 338 -15.79 7.59 48.65
CA TYR A 338 -17.11 7.69 48.02
C TYR A 338 -18.06 8.55 48.87
N ILE A 339 -18.71 9.54 48.25
CA ILE A 339 -19.99 10.11 48.75
C ILE A 339 -21.07 9.83 47.70
N PRO A 340 -22.23 9.25 48.07
CA PRO A 340 -23.25 8.87 47.11
C PRO A 340 -24.15 10.06 46.75
N VAL A 341 -24.28 10.38 45.46
CA VAL A 341 -25.27 11.36 44.97
C VAL A 341 -26.48 10.60 44.42
N LYS A 342 -27.63 10.76 45.08
CA LYS A 342 -28.95 10.30 44.59
C LYS A 342 -29.35 11.06 43.33
N SER A 343 -29.90 10.35 42.35
CA SER A 343 -30.49 10.94 41.14
C SER A 343 -31.78 11.71 41.48
N ILE A 344 -31.81 13.01 41.17
CA ILE A 344 -33.04 13.81 41.23
C ILE A 344 -33.69 13.80 39.85
N THR A 345 -34.83 13.14 39.75
CA THR A 345 -35.77 13.23 38.62
C THR A 345 -36.40 14.63 38.64
N MET A 346 -36.36 15.34 37.51
CA MET A 346 -36.84 16.72 37.42
C MET A 346 -38.29 16.76 36.86
N ASN A 347 -39.21 17.26 37.68
CA ASN A 347 -40.64 17.42 37.35
C ASN A 347 -40.90 18.89 36.94
N SER A 348 -41.95 19.14 36.14
CA SER A 348 -42.19 20.39 35.41
C SER A 348 -42.59 21.62 36.25
N GLU A 349 -42.42 21.62 37.57
CA GLU A 349 -42.83 22.74 38.44
C GLU A 349 -41.69 23.67 38.86
N MET A 350 -40.42 23.38 38.51
CA MET A 350 -39.29 24.26 38.84
C MET A 350 -38.94 25.32 37.78
N TRP A 351 -39.66 25.39 36.65
CA TRP A 351 -39.38 26.36 35.59
C TRP A 351 -39.73 27.81 35.99
N TYR A 352 -40.70 28.00 36.90
CA TYR A 352 -41.26 29.33 37.20
C TYR A 352 -40.54 30.13 38.31
N LYS A 353 -39.43 29.63 38.89
CA LYS A 353 -38.66 30.32 39.94
C LYS A 353 -37.29 30.86 39.49
N ARG A 354 -37.13 31.26 38.22
CA ARG A 354 -35.91 31.96 37.75
C ARG A 354 -35.95 33.49 37.78
N HIS A 355 -37.07 34.11 38.17
CA HIS A 355 -37.19 35.58 38.23
C HIS A 355 -36.98 36.16 39.64
N SER A 356 -36.32 35.43 40.56
CA SER A 356 -36.09 35.93 41.93
C SER A 356 -34.74 35.50 42.51
N ILE A 357 -33.64 35.78 41.79
CA ILE A 357 -32.30 35.91 42.38
C ILE A 357 -31.66 37.18 41.79
N ALA A 358 -32.28 38.33 42.09
CA ALA A 358 -31.52 39.54 42.34
C ALA A 358 -31.23 39.52 43.84
N ILE A 359 -29.97 39.78 44.22
CA ILE A 359 -29.38 39.78 45.57
C ILE A 359 -28.74 38.44 45.98
N GLY A 360 -27.40 38.41 45.91
CA GLY A 360 -26.55 37.61 46.81
C GLY A 360 -26.14 36.22 46.35
N GLU A 361 -25.12 36.15 45.49
CA GLU A 361 -23.94 35.26 45.58
C GLU A 361 -23.25 35.20 44.20
N VAL A 362 -22.11 35.88 44.07
CA VAL A 362 -21.24 35.72 42.89
C VAL A 362 -20.63 34.32 42.99
N PRO A 363 -20.75 33.44 41.97
CA PRO A 363 -20.05 32.16 41.99
C PRO A 363 -18.57 32.46 42.14
N ALA A 364 -17.94 31.95 43.21
CA ALA A 364 -16.52 32.19 43.47
C ALA A 364 -15.70 31.80 42.23
N CYS A 365 -15.08 32.79 41.57
CA CYS A 365 -14.08 32.55 40.53
C CYS A 365 -12.93 31.74 41.13
N LYS A 366 -12.88 30.44 40.88
CA LYS A 366 -11.65 29.67 41.07
C LYS A 366 -10.71 29.99 39.93
N LEU A 367 -9.76 30.90 40.17
CA LEU A 367 -8.58 31.06 39.32
C LEU A 367 -7.86 29.70 39.28
N VAL A 368 -7.89 29.03 38.12
CA VAL A 368 -7.06 27.85 37.90
C VAL A 368 -5.64 28.35 37.66
N PHE A 369 -4.71 27.90 38.49
CA PHE A 369 -3.31 28.32 38.52
C PHE A 369 -2.62 28.17 37.16
N HIS A 370 -1.64 29.06 36.92
CA HIS A 370 -0.66 28.98 35.85
C HIS A 370 -0.10 27.55 35.77
N ARG A 371 -0.31 26.84 34.65
CA ARG A 371 0.39 25.57 34.43
C ARG A 371 1.83 25.92 34.09
N GLU A 372 2.76 25.69 35.01
CA GLU A 372 4.19 25.76 34.71
C GLU A 372 4.51 24.59 33.76
N LEU A 373 4.65 24.90 32.47
CA LEU A 373 5.11 23.91 31.49
C LEU A 373 6.61 23.70 31.69
N THR A 374 6.98 22.51 32.15
CA THR A 374 8.37 22.07 32.18
C THR A 374 8.92 21.91 30.77
N GLN A 375 10.24 21.98 30.61
CA GLN A 375 10.93 21.80 29.31
C GLN A 375 10.58 20.45 28.66
N THR A 376 10.44 19.39 29.46
CA THR A 376 10.01 18.06 28.99
C THR A 376 8.60 18.06 28.41
N ASN A 377 7.69 18.88 28.95
CA ASN A 377 6.34 19.01 28.40
C ASN A 377 6.37 19.69 27.03
N ILE A 378 7.23 20.70 26.86
CA ILE A 378 7.41 21.39 25.57
C ILE A 378 7.99 20.43 24.53
N GLU A 379 8.99 19.62 24.91
CA GLU A 379 9.58 18.59 24.05
C GLU A 379 8.54 17.56 23.58
N GLU A 380 7.68 17.06 24.48
CA GLU A 380 6.62 16.12 24.11
C GLU A 380 5.52 16.75 23.24
N ILE A 381 5.18 18.03 23.47
CA ILE A 381 4.27 18.78 22.58
C ILE A 381 4.85 18.83 21.16
N TRP A 382 6.15 19.16 21.04
CA TRP A 382 6.84 19.15 19.76
C TRP A 382 6.77 17.79 19.09
N LYS A 383 7.05 16.70 19.82
CA LYS A 383 6.94 15.33 19.29
C LYS A 383 5.53 15.01 18.79
N SER A 384 4.50 15.24 19.62
CA SER A 384 3.11 14.92 19.26
C SER A 384 2.62 15.70 18.05
N MET A 385 2.88 17.01 18.00
CA MET A 385 2.44 17.86 16.89
C MET A 385 3.21 17.57 15.60
N THR A 386 4.51 17.27 15.70
CA THR A 386 5.34 16.88 14.54
C THR A 386 4.86 15.57 13.93
N LEU A 387 4.57 14.55 14.76
CA LEU A 387 4.04 13.26 14.29
C LEU A 387 2.63 13.41 13.70
N SER A 388 1.74 14.16 14.34
CA SER A 388 0.40 14.41 13.78
C SER A 388 0.48 15.11 12.41
N ARG A 389 1.41 16.07 12.26
CA ARG A 389 1.61 16.74 10.98
C ARG A 389 2.17 15.79 9.92
N LEU A 390 3.16 14.95 10.28
CA LEU A 390 3.72 13.95 9.38
C LEU A 390 2.64 12.99 8.86
N GLN A 391 1.80 12.47 9.76
CA GLN A 391 0.68 11.61 9.42
C GLN A 391 -0.25 12.28 8.39
N LYS A 392 -0.64 13.53 8.64
CA LYS A 392 -1.55 14.29 7.77
C LYS A 392 -0.94 14.57 6.40
N VAL A 393 0.36 14.83 6.34
CA VAL A 393 1.07 15.10 5.08
C VAL A 393 1.25 13.82 4.27
N LEU A 394 1.60 12.71 4.92
CA LEU A 394 1.70 11.38 4.30
C LEU A 394 0.33 10.81 3.87
N GLY A 395 -0.77 11.32 4.44
CA GLY A 395 -2.11 10.83 4.15
C GLY A 395 -2.35 9.43 4.70
N LEU A 396 -1.66 9.07 5.79
CA LEU A 396 -1.75 7.77 6.43
C LEU A 396 -2.81 7.79 7.54
N ASP A 397 -3.57 6.70 7.67
CA ASP A 397 -4.56 6.55 8.73
C ASP A 397 -3.89 6.35 10.10
N SER A 398 -2.76 5.62 10.15
CA SER A 398 -1.86 5.52 11.31
C SER A 398 -0.38 5.59 10.90
N LEU A 399 0.49 6.05 11.80
CA LEU A 399 1.95 6.02 11.62
C LEU A 399 2.60 4.71 12.09
N ASP A 400 1.87 3.82 12.77
CA ASP A 400 2.46 2.64 13.45
C ASP A 400 3.11 1.63 12.50
N GLU A 401 2.66 1.56 11.24
CA GLU A 401 3.26 0.70 10.22
C GLU A 401 4.55 1.27 9.62
N VAL A 402 4.81 2.57 9.81
CA VAL A 402 5.88 3.32 9.13
C VAL A 402 6.92 3.83 10.13
N LEU A 403 6.53 4.07 11.39
CA LEU A 403 7.39 4.60 12.43
C LEU A 403 6.96 4.12 13.82
N ASP A 404 7.90 3.53 14.57
CA ASP A 404 7.71 3.34 16.01
C ASP A 404 7.91 4.68 16.74
N ALA A 405 6.82 5.29 17.19
CA ALA A 405 6.83 6.55 17.93
C ALA A 405 7.67 6.50 19.23
N LYS A 406 7.99 5.31 19.76
CA LYS A 406 8.87 5.16 20.93
C LYS A 406 10.34 5.44 20.61
N LEU A 407 10.76 5.22 19.37
CA LEU A 407 12.14 5.46 18.94
C LEU A 407 12.42 6.94 18.65
N VAL A 408 11.37 7.77 18.55
CA VAL A 408 11.48 9.21 18.33
C VAL A 408 11.83 9.93 19.63
N ASN A 409 12.99 10.58 19.65
CA ASN A 409 13.43 11.40 20.78
C ASN A 409 12.92 12.84 20.63
N SER A 410 12.09 13.28 21.58
CA SER A 410 11.48 14.61 21.60
C SER A 410 12.49 15.75 21.73
N LYS A 411 13.61 15.53 22.44
CA LYS A 411 14.71 16.50 22.57
C LYS A 411 15.41 16.79 21.24
N HIS A 412 15.56 15.78 20.37
CA HIS A 412 16.21 15.96 19.06
C HIS A 412 15.42 16.94 18.17
N ILE A 413 14.09 16.88 18.21
CA ILE A 413 13.21 17.75 17.43
C ILE A 413 13.42 19.20 17.85
N VAL A 414 13.37 19.50 19.15
CA VAL A 414 13.56 20.84 19.68
C VAL A 414 14.95 21.39 19.34
N GLN A 415 16.00 20.58 19.49
CA GLN A 415 17.37 20.96 19.09
C GLN A 415 17.46 21.27 17.59
N ASN A 416 16.85 20.45 16.74
CA ASN A 416 16.83 20.68 15.29
C ASN A 416 16.07 21.95 14.88
N VAL A 417 15.12 22.41 15.70
CA VAL A 417 14.33 23.62 15.45
C VAL A 417 15.05 24.88 15.94
N TYR A 418 15.55 24.88 17.19
CA TYR A 418 16.05 26.10 17.83
C TYR A 418 17.58 26.25 17.78
N ASN A 419 18.34 25.16 17.74
CA ASN A 419 19.82 25.20 17.74
C ASN A 419 20.35 25.21 16.30
N VAL A 420 20.06 26.29 15.56
CA VAL A 420 20.48 26.48 14.17
C VAL A 420 21.29 27.77 13.99
N ASN A 421 22.31 27.74 13.13
CA ASN A 421 23.09 28.93 12.80
C ASN A 421 22.35 29.86 11.82
N LYS A 422 22.92 31.03 11.51
CA LYS A 422 22.34 31.99 10.54
C LYS A 422 22.09 31.42 9.14
N GLN A 423 22.74 30.32 8.78
CA GLN A 423 22.61 29.62 7.51
C GLN A 423 21.65 28.42 7.58
N GLY A 424 20.93 28.24 8.70
CA GLY A 424 20.00 27.14 8.94
C GLY A 424 20.66 25.77 9.23
N ILE A 425 21.97 25.73 9.51
CA ILE A 425 22.69 24.49 9.84
C ILE A 425 22.61 24.25 11.34
N VAL A 426 22.34 23.00 11.72
CA VAL A 426 22.28 22.57 13.13
C VAL A 426 23.64 22.76 13.83
N THR A 427 23.61 23.34 15.02
CA THR A 427 24.77 23.46 15.91
C THR A 427 24.74 22.35 16.95
N LEU A 428 25.81 21.56 17.05
CA LEU A 428 25.91 20.46 18.02
C LEU A 428 26.44 21.00 19.35
N GLU A 429 25.85 20.56 20.45
CA GLU A 429 26.33 20.86 21.82
C GLU A 429 27.65 20.14 22.10
N ASP A 430 27.80 18.91 21.59
CA ASP A 430 29.00 18.09 21.72
C ASP A 430 29.89 18.22 20.49
N LYS A 431 31.06 18.87 20.67
CA LYS A 431 32.05 19.07 19.60
C LYS A 431 32.72 17.78 19.14
N SER A 432 32.70 16.71 19.94
CA SER A 432 33.30 15.43 19.56
C SER A 432 32.54 14.71 18.43
N LYS A 433 31.27 15.05 18.23
CA LYS A 433 30.40 14.46 17.20
C LYS A 433 30.46 15.18 15.85
N GLU A 434 31.23 16.27 15.75
CA GLU A 434 31.44 17.01 14.51
C GLU A 434 32.25 16.21 13.49
N LEU A 435 32.09 16.56 12.20
CA LEU A 435 32.93 15.99 11.15
C LEU A 435 34.39 16.41 11.37
N PRO A 436 35.36 15.51 11.14
CA PRO A 436 36.77 15.86 11.23
C PRO A 436 37.12 17.07 10.36
N HIS A 437 38.01 17.94 10.86
CA HIS A 437 38.39 19.18 10.18
C HIS A 437 38.85 18.94 8.74
N TRP A 438 39.63 17.88 8.51
CA TRP A 438 40.14 17.53 7.18
C TRP A 438 39.02 17.17 6.18
N ILE A 439 37.93 16.51 6.64
CA ILE A 439 36.75 16.25 5.79
C ILE A 439 36.01 17.55 5.49
N LEU A 440 35.82 18.41 6.48
CA LEU A 440 35.17 19.71 6.26
C LEU A 440 35.94 20.57 5.26
N SER A 441 37.27 20.58 5.33
CA SER A 441 38.12 21.24 4.35
C SER A 441 38.02 20.61 2.97
N ALA A 442 38.05 19.28 2.86
CA ALA A 442 37.88 18.56 1.59
C ALA A 442 36.53 18.88 0.92
N MET A 443 35.43 18.83 1.69
CA MET A 443 34.09 19.17 1.20
C MET A 443 34.00 20.64 0.74
N LYS A 444 34.58 21.58 1.51
CA LYS A 444 34.66 23.00 1.13
C LYS A 444 35.47 23.22 -0.15
N CYS A 445 36.56 22.47 -0.32
CA CYS A 445 37.44 22.60 -1.47
C CYS A 445 36.71 22.27 -2.78
N LEU A 446 35.98 21.16 -2.82
CA LEU A 446 35.18 20.81 -4.01
C LEU A 446 33.98 21.73 -4.21
N ALA A 447 33.30 22.12 -3.13
CA ALA A 447 32.10 22.94 -3.22
C ALA A 447 32.35 24.38 -3.71
N ASN A 448 33.57 24.90 -3.54
CA ASN A 448 33.95 26.26 -3.91
C ASN A 448 35.04 26.30 -5.00
N TRP A 449 35.24 25.21 -5.73
CA TRP A 449 36.26 25.11 -6.78
C TRP A 449 36.13 26.23 -7.83
N PRO A 450 37.23 26.82 -8.32
CA PRO A 450 38.65 26.55 -8.00
C PRO A 450 39.17 27.32 -6.76
N SER A 451 38.32 28.17 -6.16
CA SER A 451 38.61 29.07 -5.05
C SER A 451 38.66 28.32 -3.70
N CYS A 452 39.57 27.36 -3.56
CA CYS A 452 39.78 26.67 -2.28
C CYS A 452 40.43 27.67 -1.30
N SER A 453 39.76 27.98 -0.18
CA SER A 453 40.04 29.15 0.67
C SER A 453 41.45 29.22 1.27
N ASP A 454 42.25 28.14 1.20
CA ASP A 454 43.60 28.07 1.74
C ASP A 454 44.69 27.66 0.72
N LEU A 455 44.31 27.22 -0.49
CA LEU A 455 45.24 26.73 -1.52
C LEU A 455 44.87 27.36 -2.87
N LYS A 456 45.62 28.37 -3.29
CA LYS A 456 45.33 29.17 -4.49
C LYS A 456 45.43 28.40 -5.82
N GLN A 457 45.89 27.15 -5.83
CA GLN A 457 46.00 26.33 -7.05
C GLN A 457 45.83 24.82 -6.73
N PRO A 458 45.25 24.03 -7.65
CA PRO A 458 45.32 22.56 -7.60
C PRO A 458 46.79 22.13 -7.58
N THR A 459 47.18 21.31 -6.59
CA THR A 459 48.60 20.93 -6.40
C THR A 459 49.13 20.02 -7.52
N TYR A 460 48.25 19.28 -8.22
CA TYR A 460 48.57 18.40 -9.35
C TYR A 460 47.30 18.06 -10.17
N SER A 461 47.48 17.47 -11.35
CA SER A 461 46.38 17.01 -12.22
C SER A 461 45.60 15.84 -11.61
N GLY A 462 44.28 15.97 -11.48
CA GLY A 462 43.42 14.95 -10.88
C GLY A 462 43.23 15.07 -9.37
N PHE A 463 43.78 16.11 -8.74
CA PHE A 463 43.59 16.41 -7.32
C PHE A 463 42.11 16.42 -6.91
N GLU A 464 41.22 16.95 -7.75
CA GLU A 464 39.78 16.96 -7.52
C GLU A 464 39.16 15.56 -7.43
N ARG A 465 39.67 14.60 -8.22
CA ARG A 465 39.21 13.20 -8.22
C ARG A 465 39.62 12.52 -6.92
N ASP A 466 40.84 12.78 -6.44
CA ASP A 466 41.36 12.21 -5.19
C ASP A 466 40.65 12.79 -3.96
N VAL A 467 40.39 14.10 -3.95
CA VAL A 467 39.59 14.75 -2.89
C VAL A 467 38.16 14.19 -2.89
N PHE A 468 37.54 14.02 -4.07
CA PHE A 468 36.22 13.41 -4.19
C PHE A 468 36.20 11.97 -3.66
N LYS A 469 37.16 11.14 -4.09
CA LYS A 469 37.31 9.75 -3.63
C LYS A 469 37.47 9.69 -2.11
N THR A 470 38.29 10.57 -1.53
CA THR A 470 38.50 10.66 -0.08
C THR A 470 37.20 10.92 0.68
N ILE A 471 36.34 11.80 0.18
CA ILE A 471 35.03 12.08 0.80
C ILE A 471 34.10 10.88 0.65
N VAL A 472 34.06 10.25 -0.53
CA VAL A 472 33.25 9.04 -0.78
C VAL A 472 33.67 7.90 0.15
N ASP A 473 34.97 7.66 0.31
CA ASP A 473 35.50 6.60 1.17
C ASP A 473 35.13 6.85 2.65
N TYR A 474 35.19 8.11 3.12
CA TYR A 474 34.78 8.46 4.49
C TYR A 474 33.29 8.18 4.74
N PHE A 475 32.39 8.66 3.87
CA PHE A 475 30.96 8.43 4.03
C PHE A 475 30.57 6.96 3.75
N GLY A 476 31.33 6.24 2.93
CA GLY A 476 31.15 4.81 2.67
C GLY A 476 31.55 3.89 3.83
N GLN A 477 32.41 4.34 4.74
CA GLN A 477 32.81 3.59 5.95
C GLN A 477 31.84 3.73 7.13
N MET A 478 30.80 4.56 7.02
CA MET A 478 29.82 4.73 8.09
C MET A 478 29.00 3.45 8.30
N LYS A 479 28.86 3.02 9.56
CA LYS A 479 28.11 1.80 9.92
C LYS A 479 26.60 1.93 9.74
N GLU A 480 26.08 3.15 9.78
CA GLU A 480 24.67 3.47 9.63
C GLU A 480 24.51 4.60 8.60
N PRO A 481 23.49 4.55 7.72
CA PRO A 481 23.18 5.65 6.81
C PRO A 481 22.81 6.94 7.55
N LEU A 482 22.95 8.07 6.86
CA LEU A 482 22.57 9.39 7.39
C LEU A 482 21.09 9.48 7.72
N LEU A 483 20.24 8.76 6.98
CA LEU A 483 18.85 8.49 7.33
C LEU A 483 18.80 7.13 8.03
N PRO A 484 18.74 7.09 9.38
CA PRO A 484 18.83 5.87 10.17
C PRO A 484 17.83 4.79 9.74
N PHE A 485 18.18 3.53 9.94
CA PHE A 485 17.35 2.40 9.49
C PHE A 485 15.92 2.41 10.08
N HIS A 486 15.76 2.91 11.30
CA HIS A 486 14.46 3.02 11.96
C HIS A 486 13.53 4.08 11.35
N PHE A 487 14.05 4.96 10.49
CA PHE A 487 13.26 5.93 9.74
C PHE A 487 13.14 5.57 8.25
N PHE A 488 13.72 4.45 7.81
CA PHE A 488 13.77 4.04 6.41
C PHE A 488 12.37 4.02 5.76
N ASP A 489 11.39 3.40 6.43
CA ASP A 489 10.03 3.27 5.91
C ASP A 489 9.31 4.62 5.75
N ILE A 490 9.64 5.62 6.57
CA ILE A 490 9.15 7.00 6.38
C ILE A 490 9.65 7.54 5.06
N PHE A 491 10.96 7.46 4.81
CA PHE A 491 11.55 8.01 3.59
C PHE A 491 11.07 7.26 2.34
N VAL A 492 10.82 5.95 2.44
CA VAL A 492 10.16 5.17 1.38
C VAL A 492 8.71 5.62 1.17
N SER A 493 7.97 5.91 2.22
CA SER A 493 6.60 6.45 2.11
C SER A 493 6.61 7.83 1.44
N VAL A 494 7.61 8.66 1.74
CA VAL A 494 7.80 9.97 1.10
C VAL A 494 8.16 9.86 -0.38
N LEU A 495 8.85 8.79 -0.80
CA LEU A 495 9.11 8.54 -2.24
C LEU A 495 7.82 8.48 -3.07
N GLY A 496 6.74 7.95 -2.49
CA GLY A 496 5.41 7.93 -3.11
C GLY A 496 4.79 9.32 -3.29
N LEU A 497 5.25 10.33 -2.55
CA LEU A 497 4.79 11.71 -2.64
C LEU A 497 5.60 12.59 -3.58
N LEU A 498 6.72 12.12 -4.13
CA LEU A 498 7.60 12.95 -4.98
C LEU A 498 6.89 13.57 -6.19
N GLN A 499 5.77 12.99 -6.63
CA GLN A 499 4.92 13.55 -7.69
C GLN A 499 4.23 14.87 -7.29
N LYS A 500 4.12 15.16 -6.00
CA LYS A 500 3.54 16.37 -5.43
C LYS A 500 4.64 17.13 -4.69
N PRO A 501 5.43 17.98 -5.39
CA PRO A 501 6.66 18.55 -4.82
C PRO A 501 6.40 19.32 -3.52
N SER A 502 5.32 20.10 -3.42
CA SER A 502 4.95 20.80 -2.18
C SER A 502 4.73 19.86 -0.99
N LYS A 503 4.01 18.74 -1.19
CA LYS A 503 3.78 17.76 -0.12
C LYS A 503 5.02 16.94 0.20
N ALA A 504 5.81 16.59 -0.81
CA ALA A 504 7.08 15.88 -0.63
C ALA A 504 8.09 16.73 0.14
N VAL A 505 8.21 18.02 -0.19
CA VAL A 505 9.05 18.97 0.55
C VAL A 505 8.59 19.06 2.01
N GLU A 506 7.29 19.27 2.26
CA GLU A 506 6.76 19.31 3.63
C GLU A 506 7.02 18.00 4.39
N ALA A 507 6.82 16.84 3.74
CA ALA A 507 7.05 15.55 4.36
C ALA A 507 8.54 15.31 4.69
N LEU A 508 9.45 15.67 3.78
CA LEU A 508 10.89 15.57 4.02
C LEU A 508 11.36 16.57 5.07
N GLN A 509 10.82 17.79 5.10
CA GLN A 509 11.10 18.77 6.16
C GLN A 509 10.79 18.18 7.54
N ILE A 510 9.58 17.67 7.71
CA ILE A 510 9.13 17.08 8.97
C ILE A 510 9.94 15.84 9.32
N SER A 511 10.18 14.95 8.35
CA SER A 511 10.97 13.73 8.55
C SER A 511 12.43 14.04 8.95
N CYS A 512 13.03 15.07 8.36
CA CYS A 512 14.38 15.50 8.70
C CYS A 512 14.49 16.11 10.11
N LEU A 513 13.40 16.63 10.70
CA LEU A 513 13.40 17.09 12.09
C LEU A 513 13.48 15.94 13.11
N LEU A 514 13.02 14.75 12.73
CA LEU A 514 13.05 13.55 13.59
C LEU A 514 14.46 12.95 13.71
N LEU A 515 15.36 13.30 12.77
CA LEU A 515 16.71 12.77 12.72
C LEU A 515 17.55 13.19 13.94
N PRO A 516 18.50 12.36 14.40
CA PRO A 516 19.52 12.80 15.33
C PRO A 516 20.23 14.08 14.82
N PRO A 517 20.51 15.08 15.68
CA PRO A 517 21.12 16.35 15.27
C PRO A 517 22.44 16.17 14.50
N GLU A 518 23.24 15.16 14.86
CA GLU A 518 24.50 14.83 14.19
C GLU A 518 24.27 14.35 12.74
N ASN A 519 23.30 13.45 12.54
CA ASN A 519 22.90 12.95 11.23
C ASN A 519 22.33 14.07 10.37
N ARG A 520 21.46 14.91 10.93
CA ARG A 520 20.88 16.06 10.23
C ARG A 520 21.96 17.05 9.79
N LYS A 521 22.92 17.39 10.65
CA LYS A 521 24.04 18.27 10.31
C LYS A 521 24.90 17.68 9.18
N ARG A 522 25.24 16.39 9.26
CA ARG A 522 26.02 15.68 8.22
C ARG A 522 25.29 15.67 6.88
N LEU A 523 23.98 15.36 6.89
CA LEU A 523 23.12 15.42 5.71
C LEU A 523 23.06 16.83 5.11
N GLN A 524 22.90 17.85 5.95
CA GLN A 524 22.86 19.25 5.50
C GLN A 524 24.14 19.67 4.78
N LEU A 525 25.30 19.31 5.32
CA LEU A 525 26.60 19.63 4.71
C LEU A 525 26.83 18.83 3.43
N LEU A 526 26.49 17.54 3.43
CA LEU A 526 26.68 16.65 2.29
C LEU A 526 25.81 17.07 1.10
N VAL A 527 24.50 17.23 1.29
CA VAL A 527 23.58 17.60 0.19
C VAL A 527 23.92 18.99 -0.37
N ARG A 528 24.31 19.95 0.49
CA ARG A 528 24.78 21.28 0.04
C ARG A 528 26.04 21.19 -0.82
N MET A 529 27.01 20.38 -0.42
CA MET A 529 28.22 20.12 -1.21
C MET A 529 27.84 19.48 -2.56
N MET A 530 27.03 18.41 -2.54
CA MET A 530 26.59 17.69 -3.74
C MET A 530 25.89 18.62 -4.74
N ALA A 531 24.98 19.49 -4.25
CA ALA A 531 24.28 20.47 -5.07
C ALA A 531 25.23 21.51 -5.67
N ARG A 532 26.17 22.06 -4.88
CA ARG A 532 27.16 23.04 -5.38
C ARG A 532 28.10 22.44 -6.43
N ILE A 533 28.63 21.24 -6.18
CA ILE A 533 29.50 20.54 -7.13
C ILE A 533 28.75 20.27 -8.45
N SER A 534 27.48 19.86 -8.37
CA SER A 534 26.66 19.56 -9.56
C SER A 534 26.30 20.78 -10.41
N LEU A 535 26.32 21.98 -9.81
CA LEU A 535 26.02 23.25 -10.49
C LEU A 535 27.29 24.01 -10.91
N ASN A 536 28.48 23.56 -10.48
CA ASN A 536 29.74 24.23 -10.76
C ASN A 536 30.23 23.90 -12.17
N GLN A 537 30.33 24.92 -13.02
CA GLN A 537 30.82 24.77 -14.41
C GLN A 537 32.36 24.79 -14.49
N ASP A 538 33.04 25.33 -13.48
CA ASP A 538 34.50 25.48 -13.44
C ASP A 538 35.21 24.22 -12.92
N LEU A 539 34.44 23.24 -12.40
CA LEU A 539 34.99 21.99 -11.90
C LEU A 539 35.24 21.00 -13.04
N PRO A 540 36.46 20.45 -13.19
CA PRO A 540 36.75 19.39 -14.15
C PRO A 540 35.86 18.15 -13.96
N PRO A 541 35.57 17.39 -15.03
CA PRO A 541 34.79 16.16 -14.91
C PRO A 541 35.51 15.15 -14.00
N LEU A 542 34.81 14.76 -12.93
CA LEU A 542 35.31 13.80 -11.93
C LEU A 542 35.43 12.37 -12.48
N SER A 543 34.76 12.07 -13.59
CA SER A 543 34.84 10.81 -14.34
C SER A 543 34.81 11.08 -15.83
N GLU A 544 35.51 10.27 -16.61
CA GLU A 544 35.55 10.35 -18.08
C GLU A 544 34.33 9.69 -18.74
N SER A 545 33.63 8.80 -18.02
CA SER A 545 32.53 7.98 -18.56
C SER A 545 31.14 8.41 -18.08
N VAL A 546 31.04 9.10 -16.94
CA VAL A 546 29.77 9.40 -16.26
C VAL A 546 29.68 10.90 -15.96
N ARG A 547 28.52 11.51 -16.19
CA ARG A 547 28.28 12.92 -15.83
C ARG A 547 28.47 13.13 -14.33
N THR A 548 29.11 14.24 -13.94
CA THR A 548 29.41 14.60 -12.55
C THR A 548 28.22 14.47 -11.61
N ARG A 549 27.03 14.97 -12.00
CA ARG A 549 25.80 14.82 -11.21
C ARG A 549 25.41 13.35 -10.97
N THR A 550 25.43 12.52 -12.01
CA THR A 550 25.09 11.10 -11.91
C THR A 550 26.08 10.37 -11.01
N LEU A 551 27.37 10.68 -11.15
CA LEU A 551 28.43 10.11 -10.31
C LEU A 551 28.21 10.47 -8.83
N ILE A 552 27.89 11.73 -8.53
CA ILE A 552 27.64 12.21 -7.15
C ILE A 552 26.42 11.51 -6.54
N VAL A 553 25.32 11.40 -7.28
CA VAL A 553 24.10 10.72 -6.80
C VAL A 553 24.39 9.24 -6.53
N GLN A 554 25.11 8.55 -7.43
CA GLN A 554 25.47 7.14 -7.25
C GLN A 554 26.45 6.93 -6.08
N ALA A 555 27.42 7.84 -5.91
CA ALA A 555 28.44 7.71 -4.88
C ALA A 555 27.86 7.87 -3.46
N PHE A 556 26.88 8.76 -3.27
CA PHE A 556 26.33 9.07 -1.94
C PHE A 556 24.94 8.49 -1.67
N SER A 557 24.28 7.84 -2.64
CA SER A 557 22.95 7.23 -2.45
C SER A 557 22.93 6.30 -1.24
N ARG A 558 23.86 5.35 -1.19
CA ARG A 558 23.96 4.33 -0.12
C ARG A 558 24.28 4.90 1.25
N CYS A 559 25.05 6.00 1.32
CA CYS A 559 25.37 6.63 2.60
C CYS A 559 24.21 7.49 3.13
N ILE A 560 23.30 7.95 2.25
CA ILE A 560 22.13 8.74 2.63
C ILE A 560 20.98 7.82 3.02
N LEU A 561 20.60 6.88 2.15
CA LEU A 561 19.50 5.93 2.38
C LEU A 561 19.92 4.54 1.92
N CYS A 562 19.80 3.56 2.82
CA CYS A 562 20.06 2.15 2.55
C CYS A 562 19.17 1.30 3.46
N SER A 563 18.66 0.18 2.97
CA SER A 563 17.98 -0.80 3.80
C SER A 563 18.99 -1.57 4.65
N LYS A 564 18.55 -2.06 5.81
CA LYS A 564 19.35 -2.93 6.67
C LYS A 564 19.53 -4.33 6.07
N ASP A 565 18.58 -4.76 5.23
CA ASP A 565 18.40 -6.15 4.80
C ASP A 565 18.56 -6.36 3.28
N GLU A 566 18.63 -5.30 2.47
CA GLU A 566 18.72 -5.36 1.00
C GLU A 566 19.85 -4.44 0.48
N ILE A 567 20.67 -4.90 -0.48
CA ILE A 567 21.85 -4.13 -0.96
C ILE A 567 21.62 -3.46 -2.33
N ASP A 568 20.66 -3.94 -3.15
CA ASP A 568 20.53 -3.47 -4.54
C ASP A 568 19.14 -2.93 -4.97
N LEU A 569 18.05 -3.20 -4.23
CA LEU A 569 16.73 -2.62 -4.59
C LEU A 569 16.66 -1.12 -4.21
N ASP A 570 17.49 -0.73 -3.26
CA ASP A 570 17.54 0.62 -2.70
C ASP A 570 18.25 1.62 -3.60
N GLU A 571 19.11 1.19 -4.54
CA GLU A 571 20.00 2.13 -5.22
C GLU A 571 19.25 3.08 -6.16
N LEU A 572 18.21 2.59 -6.86
CA LEU A 572 17.35 3.42 -7.70
C LEU A 572 16.41 4.32 -6.87
N LEU A 573 15.86 3.79 -5.78
CA LEU A 573 14.96 4.52 -4.88
C LEU A 573 15.74 5.61 -4.11
N ALA A 574 16.90 5.27 -3.58
CA ALA A 574 17.82 6.18 -2.93
C ALA A 574 18.35 7.22 -3.92
N ALA A 575 18.73 6.83 -5.14
CA ALA A 575 19.15 7.79 -6.17
C ALA A 575 18.04 8.80 -6.50
N LYS A 576 16.78 8.35 -6.57
CA LYS A 576 15.63 9.23 -6.81
C LYS A 576 15.39 10.19 -5.64
N LEU A 577 15.41 9.68 -4.40
CA LEU A 577 15.29 10.50 -3.20
C LEU A 577 16.42 11.54 -3.13
N VAL A 578 17.66 11.10 -3.35
CA VAL A 578 18.86 11.95 -3.27
C VAL A 578 18.86 13.00 -4.36
N SER A 579 18.44 12.67 -5.59
CA SER A 579 18.26 13.67 -6.64
C SER A 579 17.23 14.72 -6.22
N PHE A 580 16.07 14.31 -5.70
CA PHE A 580 15.04 15.25 -5.23
C PHE A 580 15.52 16.11 -4.05
N LEU A 581 16.26 15.51 -3.11
CA LEU A 581 16.91 16.21 -2.01
C LEU A 581 17.89 17.27 -2.50
N MET A 582 18.72 16.94 -3.51
CA MET A 582 19.67 17.89 -4.10
C MET A 582 18.97 19.07 -4.78
N ASP A 583 17.84 18.83 -5.43
CA ASP A 583 17.13 19.89 -6.18
C ASP A 583 16.36 20.83 -5.25
N ASN A 584 15.90 20.34 -4.10
CA ASN A 584 15.04 21.09 -3.16
C ASN A 584 15.68 21.28 -1.77
N TYR A 585 17.00 21.15 -1.65
CA TYR A 585 17.69 21.07 -0.35
C TYR A 585 17.47 22.31 0.55
N GLN A 586 17.31 23.49 -0.05
CA GLN A 586 17.15 24.74 0.69
C GLN A 586 15.83 24.74 1.47
N GLU A 587 14.75 24.29 0.83
CA GLU A 587 13.45 24.18 1.46
C GLU A 587 13.41 22.96 2.38
N ILE A 588 13.81 21.78 1.90
CA ILE A 588 13.72 20.52 2.66
C ILE A 588 14.47 20.57 3.99
N LEU A 589 15.66 21.19 4.01
CA LEU A 589 16.50 21.21 5.20
C LEU A 589 16.28 22.44 6.09
N SER A 590 15.33 23.31 5.73
CA SER A 590 14.90 24.44 6.55
C SER A 590 13.91 23.99 7.63
N VAL A 591 13.71 24.83 8.65
CA VAL A 591 12.72 24.57 9.70
C VAL A 591 11.34 25.02 9.20
N PRO A 592 10.31 24.14 9.16
CA PRO A 592 8.98 24.50 8.70
C PRO A 592 8.33 25.54 9.63
N SER A 593 8.21 26.77 9.15
CA SER A 593 7.67 27.91 9.91
C SER A 593 6.22 27.69 10.36
N ALA A 594 5.39 27.09 9.52
CA ALA A 594 3.99 26.79 9.86
C ALA A 594 3.86 25.83 11.05
N LEU A 595 4.73 24.81 11.14
CA LEU A 595 4.76 23.90 12.28
C LEU A 595 5.24 24.63 13.54
N LYS A 596 6.29 25.45 13.41
CA LYS A 596 6.83 26.25 14.52
C LYS A 596 5.79 27.20 15.10
N SER A 597 5.12 28.00 14.26
CA SER A 597 4.06 28.90 14.72
C SER A 597 2.91 28.14 15.37
N SER A 598 2.48 27.02 14.78
CA SER A 598 1.41 26.21 15.35
C SER A 598 1.75 25.64 16.74
N VAL A 599 3.01 25.23 16.95
CA VAL A 599 3.46 24.72 18.27
C VAL A 599 3.61 25.87 19.26
N GLU A 600 4.18 26.99 18.86
CA GLU A 600 4.32 28.18 19.70
C GLU A 600 2.95 28.72 20.15
N ASP A 601 1.98 28.82 19.24
CA ASP A 601 0.60 29.22 19.55
C ASP A 601 -0.06 28.24 20.53
N HIS A 602 0.19 26.94 20.38
CA HIS A 602 -0.35 25.92 21.28
C HIS A 602 0.28 26.00 22.68
N VAL A 603 1.61 26.22 22.77
CA VAL A 603 2.32 26.42 24.03
C VAL A 603 1.81 27.69 24.73
N VAL A 604 1.68 28.80 24.00
CA VAL A 604 1.11 30.06 24.51
C VAL A 604 -0.32 29.85 25.00
N HIS A 605 -1.15 29.11 24.27
CA HIS A 605 -2.51 28.78 24.69
C HIS A 605 -2.54 28.00 26.01
N LEU A 606 -1.64 27.03 26.19
CA LEU A 606 -1.52 26.24 27.43
C LEU A 606 -0.96 27.05 28.61
N GLN A 607 -0.18 28.10 28.34
CA GLN A 607 0.34 29.02 29.35
C GLN A 607 -0.68 30.10 29.77
N ARG A 608 -1.72 30.36 28.96
CA ARG A 608 -2.77 31.33 29.31
C ARG A 608 -3.66 30.79 30.42
N VAL A 609 -4.10 31.69 31.31
CA VAL A 609 -5.05 31.41 32.38
C VAL A 609 -6.39 30.95 31.78
N GLN A 610 -6.78 29.71 32.05
CA GLN A 610 -8.13 29.23 31.72
C GLN A 610 -9.08 29.53 32.88
N ILE A 611 -10.03 30.44 32.66
CA ILE A 611 -11.08 30.75 33.64
C ILE A 611 -12.18 29.71 33.47
N LYS A 612 -12.30 28.78 34.42
CA LYS A 612 -13.43 27.86 34.49
C LYS A 612 -14.58 28.49 35.27
N TYR A 613 -15.72 28.68 34.62
CA TYR A 613 -16.97 29.06 35.28
C TYR A 613 -17.66 27.83 35.88
N ALA A 614 -18.13 27.94 37.13
CA ALA A 614 -18.93 26.90 37.75
C ALA A 614 -20.24 26.71 36.96
N GLY A 615 -20.37 25.56 36.28
CA GLY A 615 -21.55 25.22 35.46
C GLY A 615 -21.26 24.92 33.98
N ALA A 616 -20.01 25.09 33.50
CA ALA A 616 -19.64 24.81 32.11
C ALA A 616 -19.17 23.36 31.85
N ASP A 617 -18.86 22.59 32.89
CA ASP A 617 -18.27 21.25 32.76
C ASP A 617 -19.34 20.13 32.69
N SER A 618 -20.37 20.31 31.86
CA SER A 618 -21.25 19.20 31.43
C SER A 618 -21.14 18.83 29.95
N ASP A 619 -20.26 19.46 29.16
CA ASP A 619 -20.13 19.17 27.72
C ASP A 619 -18.70 19.35 27.16
N ALA A 620 -17.70 18.78 27.84
CA ALA A 620 -16.32 18.74 27.34
C ALA A 620 -16.07 17.63 26.30
N THR A 621 -17.05 17.39 25.41
CA THR A 621 -16.92 16.54 24.19
C THR A 621 -17.36 17.29 22.94
N LEU A 622 -17.02 18.58 22.83
CA LEU A 622 -17.17 19.31 21.58
C LEU A 622 -15.86 19.30 20.77
N PRO A 623 -15.90 18.93 19.47
CA PRO A 623 -14.76 19.09 18.56
C PRO A 623 -14.34 20.57 18.46
N PRO A 624 -13.12 20.88 17.98
CA PRO A 624 -12.66 22.26 17.83
C PRO A 624 -13.63 23.09 16.97
N PRO A 625 -13.72 24.41 17.18
CA PRO A 625 -14.68 25.25 16.47
C PRO A 625 -14.42 25.15 14.97
N SER A 626 -15.37 24.56 14.26
CA SER A 626 -15.44 24.58 12.81
C SER A 626 -15.71 26.02 12.37
N PHE A 627 -14.72 26.66 11.76
CA PHE A 627 -14.94 27.93 11.08
C PHE A 627 -15.83 27.68 9.86
N CYS A 628 -17.00 28.33 9.80
CA CYS A 628 -17.77 28.39 8.56
C CYS A 628 -16.96 29.19 7.54
N HIS A 629 -16.60 28.56 6.42
CA HIS A 629 -16.14 29.30 5.26
C HIS A 629 -17.35 30.06 4.70
N GLN A 630 -17.20 31.37 4.47
CA GLN A 630 -18.25 32.14 3.80
C GLN A 630 -18.39 31.58 2.38
N ILE A 631 -19.54 30.99 2.08
CA ILE A 631 -19.88 30.53 0.74
C ILE A 631 -20.23 31.72 -0.14
N SER A 632 -20.00 31.60 -1.45
CA SER A 632 -20.39 32.65 -2.39
C SER A 632 -21.92 32.80 -2.42
N THR A 633 -22.40 33.98 -2.76
CA THR A 633 -23.84 34.25 -2.86
C THR A 633 -24.52 33.32 -3.88
N ASP A 634 -23.80 32.96 -4.95
CA ASP A 634 -24.28 32.04 -5.98
C ASP A 634 -24.40 30.61 -5.46
N GLU A 635 -23.43 30.17 -4.66
CA GLU A 635 -23.46 28.84 -4.03
C GLU A 635 -24.53 28.76 -2.93
N PHE A 636 -24.74 29.85 -2.18
CA PHE A 636 -25.87 29.96 -1.24
C PHE A 636 -27.22 29.87 -1.96
N GLU A 637 -27.42 30.61 -3.04
CA GLU A 637 -28.68 30.57 -3.80
C GLU A 637 -28.90 29.20 -4.47
N TYR A 638 -27.83 28.56 -4.95
CA TYR A 638 -27.89 27.19 -5.46
C TYR A 638 -28.28 26.18 -4.37
N GLN A 639 -27.60 26.18 -3.23
CA GLN A 639 -27.91 25.30 -2.10
C GLN A 639 -29.31 25.56 -1.53
N ARG A 640 -29.75 26.82 -1.50
CA ARG A 640 -31.11 27.21 -1.10
C ARG A 640 -32.16 26.65 -2.05
N ALA A 641 -31.91 26.70 -3.36
CA ALA A 641 -32.82 26.21 -4.38
C ALA A 641 -32.88 24.68 -4.44
N THR A 642 -31.74 23.98 -4.29
CA THR A 642 -31.65 22.52 -4.50
C THR A 642 -31.75 21.73 -3.19
N GLY A 643 -31.12 22.20 -2.11
CA GLY A 643 -30.97 21.46 -0.86
C GLY A 643 -32.27 21.29 -0.05
N SER A 644 -33.27 22.13 -0.29
CA SER A 644 -34.57 22.04 0.40
C SER A 644 -35.61 21.20 -0.35
N GLN A 645 -35.39 20.85 -1.62
CA GLN A 645 -36.39 20.14 -2.44
C GLN A 645 -36.32 18.62 -2.32
N GLU A 646 -35.11 18.04 -2.38
CA GLU A 646 -34.91 16.59 -2.29
C GLU A 646 -35.36 15.99 -0.94
N PRO A 647 -34.98 16.56 0.22
CA PRO A 647 -35.42 16.02 1.51
C PRO A 647 -36.94 16.15 1.71
N LEU A 648 -37.54 17.22 1.17
CA LEU A 648 -38.98 17.43 1.26
C LEU A 648 -39.74 16.43 0.39
N ALA A 649 -39.22 16.10 -0.80
CA ALA A 649 -39.78 15.07 -1.67
C ALA A 649 -39.70 13.69 -1.02
N ALA A 650 -38.54 13.35 -0.43
CA ALA A 650 -38.35 12.10 0.31
C ALA A 650 -39.31 11.99 1.51
N LEU A 651 -39.49 13.07 2.28
CA LEU A 651 -40.42 13.11 3.41
C LEU A 651 -41.88 12.96 2.98
N LEU A 652 -42.26 13.53 1.83
CA LEU A 652 -43.60 13.36 1.26
C LEU A 652 -43.84 11.92 0.79
N GLU A 653 -42.86 11.29 0.15
CA GLU A 653 -42.94 9.88 -0.27
C GLU A 653 -43.04 8.93 0.93
N GLU A 654 -42.28 9.18 1.99
CA GLU A 654 -42.33 8.39 3.22
C GLU A 654 -43.72 8.46 3.88
N ILE A 655 -44.33 9.65 3.97
CA ILE A 655 -45.69 9.82 4.52
C ILE A 655 -46.73 9.05 3.69
N VAL A 656 -46.57 9.02 2.36
CA VAL A 656 -47.50 8.33 1.45
C VAL A 656 -47.34 6.81 1.54
N LEU A 657 -46.10 6.32 1.54
CA LEU A 657 -45.77 4.88 1.55
C LEU A 657 -45.94 4.21 2.92
N ASN A 658 -45.95 4.99 4.01
CA ASN A 658 -46.08 4.43 5.36
C ASN A 658 -47.46 3.77 5.57
N LYS A 659 -47.50 2.43 5.73
CA LYS A 659 -48.74 1.65 5.88
C LYS A 659 -49.36 1.70 7.28
N GLU A 660 -48.64 2.23 8.28
CA GLU A 660 -49.08 2.27 9.68
C GLU A 660 -49.95 3.50 10.01
N ILE A 661 -49.96 4.50 9.12
CA ILE A 661 -50.70 5.76 9.33
C ILE A 661 -52.07 5.70 8.64
N SER A 662 -53.13 6.06 9.37
CA SER A 662 -54.48 6.14 8.83
C SER A 662 -54.58 7.15 7.66
N VAL A 663 -55.46 6.89 6.69
CA VAL A 663 -55.66 7.77 5.52
C VAL A 663 -56.05 9.20 5.93
N LYS A 664 -56.77 9.34 7.05
CA LYS A 664 -57.19 10.63 7.61
C LYS A 664 -55.99 11.42 8.14
N ASP A 665 -55.07 10.75 8.83
CA ASP A 665 -53.88 11.38 9.40
C ASP A 665 -52.82 11.69 8.34
N LYS A 666 -52.69 10.85 7.30
CA LYS A 666 -51.86 11.16 6.13
C LYS A 666 -52.29 12.47 5.47
N LYS A 667 -53.60 12.64 5.22
CA LYS A 667 -54.14 13.89 4.65
C LYS A 667 -53.88 15.10 5.55
N LYS A 668 -53.94 14.93 6.87
CA LYS A 668 -53.65 16.01 7.84
C LYS A 668 -52.17 16.41 7.81
N LYS A 669 -51.27 15.43 7.82
CA LYS A 669 -49.82 15.65 7.75
C LYS A 669 -49.38 16.27 6.42
N LEU A 670 -49.91 15.79 5.29
CA LEU A 670 -49.66 16.39 3.98
C LEU A 670 -50.12 17.86 3.92
N LYS A 671 -51.30 18.18 4.45
CA LYS A 671 -51.78 19.57 4.56
C LYS A 671 -50.87 20.44 5.43
N GLN A 672 -50.29 19.88 6.50
CA GLN A 672 -49.40 20.59 7.40
C GLN A 672 -48.04 20.90 6.74
N VAL A 673 -47.49 19.96 5.96
CA VAL A 673 -46.28 20.19 5.16
C VAL A 673 -46.53 21.29 4.13
N ASN A 674 -47.66 21.26 3.41
CA ASN A 674 -47.99 22.29 2.43
C ASN A 674 -48.21 23.69 3.05
N LYS A 675 -48.76 23.75 4.28
CA LYS A 675 -48.94 25.01 5.00
C LYS A 675 -47.61 25.65 5.40
N ASN A 676 -46.63 24.83 5.76
CA ASN A 676 -45.33 25.31 6.27
C ASN A 676 -44.31 25.59 5.14
N PHE A 677 -44.45 24.94 3.98
CA PHE A 677 -43.48 25.02 2.87
C PHE A 677 -44.13 25.47 1.55
N SER A 678 -45.01 26.47 1.62
CA SER A 678 -45.88 26.91 0.52
C SER A 678 -45.15 27.44 -0.73
N THR A 679 -43.91 27.93 -0.60
CA THR A 679 -43.12 28.50 -1.71
C THR A 679 -42.37 27.47 -2.57
N VAL A 680 -42.15 26.25 -2.05
CA VAL A 680 -41.35 25.19 -2.71
C VAL A 680 -42.22 24.03 -3.23
N SER A 681 -43.48 23.95 -2.77
CA SER A 681 -44.37 22.78 -2.88
C SER A 681 -45.25 22.71 -4.15
N ASN A 682 -45.25 23.70 -5.05
CA ASN A 682 -46.30 23.76 -6.07
C ASN A 682 -46.18 22.74 -7.22
N PHE A 683 -45.00 22.18 -7.50
CA PHE A 683 -44.82 21.29 -8.66
C PHE A 683 -45.11 19.81 -8.37
N ASN A 684 -44.85 19.32 -7.15
CA ASN A 684 -45.00 17.89 -6.80
C ASN A 684 -46.27 17.56 -5.99
N PHE A 685 -46.86 18.52 -5.27
CA PHE A 685 -47.98 18.25 -4.36
C PHE A 685 -49.28 17.83 -5.09
N LYS A 686 -49.51 18.31 -6.32
CA LYS A 686 -50.66 17.91 -7.14
C LYS A 686 -50.58 16.45 -7.61
N ARG A 687 -49.38 15.85 -7.68
CA ARG A 687 -49.17 14.45 -8.07
C ARG A 687 -49.61 13.49 -6.95
N PHE A 688 -49.36 13.84 -5.69
CA PHE A 688 -49.62 12.99 -4.53
C PHE A 688 -51.06 13.06 -3.99
N ILE A 689 -51.86 14.08 -4.34
CA ILE A 689 -53.29 14.13 -3.95
C ILE A 689 -54.17 13.24 -4.85
N LYS A 690 -53.69 12.86 -6.04
CA LYS A 690 -54.45 12.07 -7.02
C LYS A 690 -54.22 10.55 -6.96
N SER A 691 -53.25 10.07 -6.18
CA SER A 691 -53.06 8.64 -5.84
C SER A 691 -53.58 8.35 -4.45
#